data_AF-A0A0M9E1X2-F1
#
_entry.id   AF-A0A0M9E1X2-F1
#
_cell.length_a   1.000
_cell.length_b   1.000
_cell.length_c   1.000
_cell.angle_alpha   90.00
_cell.angle_beta   90.00
_cell.angle_gamma   90.00
#
_symmetry.space_group_name_H-M   'P 1'
#
loop_
_entity.id
_entity.type
_entity.pdbx_description
1 polymer ?
#
loop_
_entity_poly.entity_id
_entity_poly.type
_entity_poly.pdbx_seq_one_letter_code
_entity_poly.pdbx_strand_id
1 'polypeptide(L)'
;MLKRYVTKQSMFFCLCIYAFLFVFVTNNANAVQPVIKRTSSSVSAGYNHSSAVTTDGEVWMWGSNYSGQLGIGTSESYSYTPFKVQIDSVIDIATSMASVDNNHSVALKSDGTVWTWGYNNEGQLGTGECCSGAANHFTPVQVSDISNIEAIDAGNGHSIALESNGTVWTWGKNEAGQLGNGSSGTNLSSAYHMLNFSDVTAIAAGGNHNLALKSDGSVWAWGDNSRAQLGDNTITNRSTPVQVLDSNATGYLEDIIAIAAGSTHSMALKSDGTVWVWGENSQGQAGQGSTGTTYFYTPIQVMGIDGIGYLGDIEAIAAGEGHNIALTSEGNVVAWGSNADGQLGDNSYTNRYYPVLVYDLTDVQSIDAGNSHNIVVKTDSSVWAWGKNTSGQLGDSSTSGKENPIQVYGPTNGYLSLGKYLPQDITMTEDTVKNICFSMTDAEGGTFSVSANSDGNPPVETFYFISNQGSGLTITVTLSANESIDITLRLTPALNQYGTDEVNIVITGDPAGVLSEQSSINVRNASDAPSIQFDNQWTVMDSGVTVDLKDIWIENSTHAYAVGYTDVIIEFVNDEWESVSHGYSGNFFSVWGTAADDVYVSSGSTPYYYNGMSWNNDSGMGSQTVHAIWGPDPATIYMVGDLGEIVSKIGTWNTMTSNTSQNLYGLSGNDSGRMFAVGSSGTIIQNSTGVWSAMSSTTANDLHGVWANDRRAYAVGVNGKILKYASGTWTAMNSGTSNDLYDIWGSSAQNLYAVGQDGIILHYDGNGWTEINSPTTDTLYAIDGLSENRLMAVGQNGTVVQYAPINQTTPVNATSEPIVLTINESDSDDLTVSVSWSNADLLTTSSFQIEDTEGIEYFYNQSSEVQALNLLITPITGVSGESVITITVTDPLGLTAVETFTFVSQQGPVVFQVKQNIGTGSEHSLAIRNDGQLLTWGRNERGELGLGTYGSGNEKSIPTQVDHTGRFIAVAGGQIENGTHSIALKSNGTVWTWGNNNFGQIGNASSGTNRYTPYEVENISNIVQVAAGNEHCLALNG
;
A
#
# COMPACT_ATOMS: atom_id res chain seq x y z
N MET A 1 10.93 59.55 -2.57
CA MET A 1 11.59 59.61 -1.24
C MET A 1 10.69 60.38 -0.29
N LEU A 2 10.09 59.73 0.70
CA LEU A 2 8.93 60.26 1.43
C LEU A 2 9.04 60.12 2.96
N LYS A 3 8.15 60.84 3.63
CA LYS A 3 8.00 61.01 5.08
C LYS A 3 7.36 59.79 5.79
N ARG A 4 7.96 59.42 6.94
CA ARG A 4 7.31 59.40 8.29
C ARG A 4 6.39 58.20 8.67
N TYR A 5 6.23 58.08 9.99
CA TYR A 5 5.46 57.13 10.82
C TYR A 5 6.22 55.84 11.25
N VAL A 6 6.35 55.38 12.52
CA VAL A 6 5.57 55.42 13.82
C VAL A 6 4.76 54.12 14.02
N THR A 7 4.84 53.33 15.11
CA THR A 7 5.57 53.41 16.41
C THR A 7 5.66 52.04 17.16
N LYS A 8 6.49 51.98 18.23
CA LYS A 8 6.29 51.39 19.61
C LYS A 8 5.07 50.45 19.86
N GLN A 9 5.07 49.49 20.80
CA GLN A 9 5.88 49.18 22.01
C GLN A 9 5.68 47.66 22.34
N SER A 10 6.10 46.95 23.42
CA SER A 10 6.62 47.17 24.80
C SER A 10 7.79 46.17 25.06
N MET A 11 8.45 45.92 26.21
CA MET A 11 8.27 46.08 27.68
C MET A 11 7.28 45.10 28.39
N PHE A 12 7.52 44.53 29.58
CA PHE A 12 8.75 44.22 30.36
C PHE A 12 8.39 43.37 31.60
N PHE A 13 8.98 42.18 31.83
CA PHE A 13 9.12 41.50 33.15
C PHE A 13 10.15 40.36 32.97
N CYS A 14 11.39 40.50 33.48
CA CYS A 14 11.90 40.03 34.79
C CYS A 14 11.91 38.49 34.97
N LEU A 15 12.99 37.84 35.44
CA LEU A 15 14.06 38.33 36.32
C LEU A 15 15.49 37.85 35.90
N CYS A 16 16.52 38.17 36.71
CA CYS A 16 17.94 38.12 36.29
C CYS A 16 18.80 36.99 36.89
N ILE A 17 19.64 36.42 36.02
CA ILE A 17 21.07 36.06 36.15
C ILE A 17 21.80 36.22 37.52
N TYR A 18 22.71 35.25 37.77
CA TYR A 18 23.91 35.18 38.65
C TYR A 18 23.86 34.59 40.08
N ALA A 19 24.67 33.50 40.24
CA ALA A 19 25.74 33.29 41.25
C ALA A 19 25.58 32.20 42.36
N PHE A 20 26.42 31.14 42.25
CA PHE A 20 27.03 30.27 43.30
C PHE A 20 26.09 29.53 44.29
N LEU A 21 26.22 28.21 44.53
CA LEU A 21 27.44 27.47 44.91
C LEU A 21 27.42 25.98 44.46
N PHE A 22 28.59 25.32 44.45
CA PHE A 22 28.80 23.87 44.17
C PHE A 22 28.27 22.92 45.29
N VAL A 23 27.97 21.65 44.95
CA VAL A 23 28.79 20.43 45.26
C VAL A 23 28.08 19.11 44.84
N PHE A 24 28.68 18.39 43.87
CA PHE A 24 28.76 16.91 43.66
C PHE A 24 27.48 16.02 43.66
N VAL A 25 27.07 15.42 42.50
CA VAL A 25 27.50 14.11 41.91
C VAL A 25 26.60 12.92 42.38
N THR A 26 26.17 11.93 41.58
CA THR A 26 26.57 11.41 40.24
C THR A 26 25.49 11.50 39.14
N ASN A 27 25.97 11.54 37.89
CA ASN A 27 25.42 10.97 36.64
C ASN A 27 23.90 10.79 36.49
N ASN A 28 23.31 11.61 35.62
CA ASN A 28 22.26 11.15 34.72
C ASN A 28 22.40 11.91 33.40
N ALA A 29 22.73 11.20 32.31
CA ALA A 29 23.01 11.79 31.01
C ALA A 29 22.72 10.76 29.90
N ASN A 30 21.42 10.51 29.65
CA ASN A 30 20.98 9.87 28.42
C ASN A 30 21.17 10.88 27.28
N ALA A 31 22.41 11.03 26.82
CA ALA A 31 22.68 11.65 25.55
C ALA A 31 22.15 10.72 24.46
N VAL A 32 21.26 11.21 23.61
CA VAL A 32 20.99 10.55 22.33
C VAL A 32 22.30 10.59 21.56
N GLN A 33 22.87 9.41 21.33
CA GLN A 33 24.11 9.21 20.61
C GLN A 33 23.78 8.37 19.38
N PRO A 34 23.62 8.97 18.19
CA PRO A 34 23.55 8.21 16.94
C PRO A 34 24.96 7.69 16.63
N VAL A 35 25.39 6.66 17.37
CA VAL A 35 26.63 5.95 17.07
C VAL A 35 26.35 5.05 15.87
N ILE A 36 26.40 5.64 14.68
CA ILE A 36 26.58 4.90 13.44
C ILE A 36 28.01 4.34 13.47
N LYS A 37 28.20 3.25 14.22
CA LYS A 37 29.20 2.24 13.86
C LYS A 37 28.99 1.93 12.37
N ARG A 38 30.05 1.59 11.64
CA ARG A 38 29.87 0.86 10.37
C ARG A 38 28.93 -0.32 10.67
N THR A 39 27.73 -0.27 10.12
CA THR A 39 26.79 -1.39 10.19
C THR A 39 27.46 -2.52 9.44
N SER A 40 27.74 -3.62 10.16
CA SER A 40 28.56 -4.73 9.70
C SER A 40 28.18 -5.10 8.26
N SER A 41 29.12 -4.89 7.35
CA SER A 41 28.84 -4.77 5.93
C SER A 41 28.54 -6.16 5.38
N SER A 42 27.25 -6.50 5.33
CA SER A 42 26.75 -7.78 4.81
C SER A 42 26.93 -7.91 3.29
N VAL A 43 27.61 -6.95 2.66
CA VAL A 43 28.15 -6.96 1.30
C VAL A 43 29.51 -6.27 1.31
N SER A 44 30.47 -6.72 0.48
CA SER A 44 31.67 -5.92 0.18
C SER A 44 32.12 -6.10 -1.28
N ALA A 45 32.71 -5.05 -1.85
CA ALA A 45 33.18 -4.99 -3.23
C ALA A 45 34.70 -4.74 -3.30
N GLY A 46 35.44 -5.67 -3.90
CA GLY A 46 36.90 -5.62 -4.00
C GLY A 46 37.39 -5.09 -5.35
N TYR A 47 38.55 -5.58 -5.81
CA TYR A 47 39.12 -5.15 -7.10
C TYR A 47 38.34 -5.64 -8.32
N ASN A 48 38.01 -6.94 -8.33
CA ASN A 48 37.27 -7.62 -9.40
C ASN A 48 36.42 -8.77 -8.83
N HIS A 49 36.16 -8.74 -7.54
CA HIS A 49 35.34 -9.71 -6.82
C HIS A 49 34.40 -8.98 -5.86
N SER A 50 33.35 -9.66 -5.45
CA SER A 50 32.30 -9.17 -4.57
C SER A 50 31.92 -10.26 -3.59
N SER A 51 31.36 -9.84 -2.45
CA SER A 51 31.00 -10.71 -1.35
C SER A 51 29.67 -10.28 -0.73
N ALA A 52 29.04 -11.23 -0.03
CA ALA A 52 27.93 -10.97 0.88
C ALA A 52 27.94 -11.96 2.05
N VAL A 53 27.24 -11.59 3.13
CA VAL A 53 27.06 -12.39 4.35
C VAL A 53 25.56 -12.49 4.63
N THR A 54 25.01 -13.70 4.66
CA THR A 54 23.64 -13.94 5.12
C THR A 54 23.57 -13.92 6.65
N THR A 55 22.41 -13.79 7.27
CA THR A 55 22.33 -13.59 8.74
C THR A 55 22.43 -14.82 9.62
N ASP A 56 22.28 -16.01 9.05
CA ASP A 56 22.81 -17.27 9.60
C ASP A 56 24.36 -17.35 9.51
N GLY A 57 24.99 -16.37 8.86
CA GLY A 57 26.44 -16.17 8.83
C GLY A 57 27.14 -16.93 7.72
N GLU A 58 26.45 -17.24 6.61
CA GLU A 58 27.05 -17.87 5.43
C GLU A 58 27.67 -16.81 4.52
N VAL A 59 28.87 -17.07 4.02
CA VAL A 59 29.55 -16.16 3.09
C VAL A 59 29.35 -16.58 1.65
N TRP A 60 28.93 -15.61 0.82
CA TRP A 60 28.70 -15.77 -0.61
C TRP A 60 29.70 -14.90 -1.38
N MET A 61 30.44 -15.46 -2.33
CA MET A 61 31.51 -14.78 -3.06
C MET A 61 31.37 -14.95 -4.58
N TRP A 62 31.67 -13.92 -5.37
CA TRP A 62 31.67 -13.98 -6.83
C TRP A 62 32.64 -12.99 -7.48
N GLY A 63 32.78 -13.05 -8.81
CA GLY A 63 33.79 -12.35 -9.59
C GLY A 63 35.08 -13.15 -9.78
N SER A 64 36.23 -12.49 -9.79
CA SER A 64 37.54 -13.11 -10.05
C SER A 64 38.05 -13.95 -8.87
N ASN A 65 38.72 -15.06 -9.19
CA ASN A 65 39.29 -16.01 -8.23
C ASN A 65 40.75 -16.42 -8.55
N TYR A 66 41.48 -15.65 -9.37
CA TYR A 66 42.87 -15.97 -9.75
C TYR A 66 43.84 -16.22 -8.58
N SER A 67 43.59 -15.61 -7.42
CA SER A 67 44.41 -15.76 -6.21
C SER A 67 43.81 -16.71 -5.17
N GLY A 68 42.63 -17.27 -5.44
CA GLY A 68 41.80 -17.98 -4.45
C GLY A 68 40.91 -17.07 -3.60
N GLN A 69 40.74 -15.79 -3.98
CA GLN A 69 40.04 -14.79 -3.16
C GLN A 69 38.53 -15.03 -2.95
N LEU A 70 37.92 -16.00 -3.64
CA LEU A 70 36.55 -16.45 -3.35
C LEU A 70 36.48 -17.59 -2.32
N GLY A 71 37.61 -18.18 -1.89
CA GLY A 71 37.63 -19.18 -0.80
C GLY A 71 37.11 -20.57 -1.18
N ILE A 72 36.94 -20.85 -2.47
CA ILE A 72 36.23 -22.03 -3.01
C ILE A 72 37.08 -23.31 -3.15
N GLY A 73 38.31 -23.32 -2.62
CA GLY A 73 39.24 -24.45 -2.68
C GLY A 73 39.93 -24.66 -4.04
N THR A 74 39.69 -23.79 -5.03
CA THR A 74 40.29 -23.86 -6.37
C THR A 74 40.86 -22.51 -6.80
N SER A 75 41.69 -22.53 -7.85
CA SER A 75 42.16 -21.36 -8.58
C SER A 75 41.48 -21.22 -9.95
N GLU A 76 40.19 -21.58 -10.06
CA GLU A 76 39.41 -21.30 -11.27
C GLU A 76 39.29 -19.78 -11.46
N SER A 77 39.19 -19.30 -12.71
CA SER A 77 39.42 -17.88 -13.02
C SER A 77 38.35 -16.92 -12.46
N TYR A 78 37.07 -17.31 -12.55
CA TYR A 78 35.89 -16.46 -12.32
C TYR A 78 34.68 -17.27 -11.87
N SER A 79 33.82 -16.68 -11.04
CA SER A 79 32.42 -17.08 -10.86
C SER A 79 31.49 -15.91 -11.22
N TYR A 80 30.58 -16.11 -12.17
CA TYR A 80 29.67 -15.06 -12.67
C TYR A 80 28.38 -14.92 -11.82
N THR A 81 28.24 -15.75 -10.79
CA THR A 81 27.14 -15.77 -9.81
C THR A 81 27.71 -16.06 -8.41
N PRO A 82 27.02 -15.66 -7.33
CA PRO A 82 27.40 -15.99 -5.94
C PRO A 82 27.62 -17.49 -5.70
N PHE A 83 28.70 -17.81 -5.00
CA PHE A 83 29.04 -19.15 -4.54
C PHE A 83 29.26 -19.17 -3.02
N LYS A 84 28.71 -20.17 -2.33
CA LYS A 84 28.80 -20.34 -0.88
C LYS A 84 30.16 -20.85 -0.44
N VAL A 85 30.93 -20.00 0.25
CA VAL A 85 32.19 -20.37 0.89
C VAL A 85 31.93 -21.37 2.01
N GLN A 86 32.89 -22.26 2.27
CA GLN A 86 32.83 -23.19 3.40
C GLN A 86 33.31 -22.50 4.68
N ILE A 87 32.56 -21.51 5.14
CA ILE A 87 32.69 -20.81 6.42
C ILE A 87 31.30 -20.38 6.91
N ASP A 88 31.13 -20.41 8.23
CA ASP A 88 29.91 -20.27 9.00
C ASP A 88 30.05 -19.20 10.10
N SER A 89 28.93 -18.71 10.62
CA SER A 89 28.88 -17.72 11.73
C SER A 89 29.66 -16.42 11.47
N VAL A 90 29.80 -16.02 10.20
CA VAL A 90 30.42 -14.75 9.81
C VAL A 90 29.43 -13.60 10.05
N ILE A 91 29.91 -12.46 10.53
CA ILE A 91 29.12 -11.25 10.78
C ILE A 91 29.54 -10.05 9.93
N ASP A 92 30.76 -10.05 9.40
CA ASP A 92 31.31 -8.97 8.56
C ASP A 92 32.33 -9.53 7.56
N ILE A 93 32.45 -8.89 6.39
CA ILE A 93 33.34 -9.30 5.30
C ILE A 93 34.00 -8.07 4.65
N ALA A 94 35.30 -8.13 4.40
CA ALA A 94 36.07 -7.09 3.71
C ALA A 94 36.86 -7.68 2.54
N THR A 95 36.91 -6.96 1.42
CA THR A 95 37.51 -7.45 0.16
C THR A 95 38.49 -6.45 -0.46
N SER A 96 39.69 -6.91 -0.82
CA SER A 96 40.78 -5.99 -1.18
C SER A 96 40.65 -5.35 -2.57
N MET A 97 40.98 -4.06 -2.67
CA MET A 97 41.06 -3.28 -3.94
C MET A 97 42.41 -3.42 -4.70
N ALA A 98 43.08 -4.57 -4.62
CA ALA A 98 44.49 -4.73 -5.02
C ALA A 98 44.79 -4.65 -6.53
N SER A 99 44.63 -5.77 -7.22
CA SER A 99 44.82 -5.97 -8.66
C SER A 99 44.30 -7.37 -9.02
N VAL A 100 44.23 -7.73 -10.30
CA VAL A 100 43.72 -9.04 -10.77
C VAL A 100 44.34 -10.26 -10.04
N ASP A 101 45.59 -10.13 -9.61
CA ASP A 101 46.52 -11.17 -9.18
C ASP A 101 47.05 -11.04 -7.74
N ASN A 102 46.62 -10.01 -6.97
CA ASN A 102 47.08 -9.76 -5.59
C ASN A 102 45.94 -9.71 -4.55
N ASN A 103 44.72 -10.14 -4.89
CA ASN A 103 43.55 -9.98 -4.03
C ASN A 103 43.49 -10.98 -2.86
N HIS A 104 42.94 -10.51 -1.75
CA HIS A 104 42.55 -11.31 -0.60
C HIS A 104 41.17 -10.87 -0.08
N SER A 105 40.61 -11.68 0.81
CA SER A 105 39.35 -11.45 1.51
C SER A 105 39.55 -11.74 2.99
N VAL A 106 38.82 -11.00 3.84
CA VAL A 106 38.88 -11.07 5.31
C VAL A 106 37.45 -11.21 5.82
N ALA A 107 37.20 -12.12 6.75
CA ALA A 107 35.92 -12.36 7.39
C ALA A 107 36.06 -12.27 8.91
N LEU A 108 35.06 -11.70 9.58
CA LEU A 108 34.95 -11.67 11.04
C LEU A 108 33.81 -12.60 11.46
N LYS A 109 34.07 -13.51 12.40
CA LYS A 109 33.05 -14.38 13.00
C LYS A 109 32.43 -13.76 14.25
N SER A 110 31.24 -14.22 14.61
CA SER A 110 30.52 -13.84 15.83
C SER A 110 31.26 -14.17 17.14
N ASP A 111 32.23 -15.10 17.10
CA ASP A 111 33.14 -15.40 18.22
C ASP A 111 34.31 -14.41 18.35
N GLY A 112 34.36 -13.38 17.50
CA GLY A 112 35.43 -12.37 17.47
C GLY A 112 36.73 -12.88 16.83
N THR A 113 36.71 -14.02 16.13
CA THR A 113 37.87 -14.52 15.36
C THR A 113 37.87 -14.02 13.92
N VAL A 114 39.06 -13.75 13.38
CA VAL A 114 39.25 -13.29 12.00
C VAL A 114 39.75 -14.45 11.13
N TRP A 115 39.19 -14.57 9.94
CA TRP A 115 39.53 -15.56 8.94
C TRP A 115 39.89 -14.88 7.62
N THR A 116 40.85 -15.40 6.88
CA THR A 116 41.39 -14.79 5.66
C THR A 116 41.58 -15.83 4.56
N TRP A 117 41.57 -15.39 3.29
CA TRP A 117 41.92 -16.25 2.14
C TRP A 117 42.31 -15.42 0.91
N GLY A 118 42.95 -16.07 -0.07
CA GLY A 118 43.46 -15.47 -1.30
C GLY A 118 44.98 -15.37 -1.35
N TYR A 119 45.47 -14.27 -1.91
CA TYR A 119 46.90 -13.98 -2.10
C TYR A 119 47.63 -13.72 -0.77
N ASN A 120 48.88 -14.18 -0.63
CA ASN A 120 49.64 -14.04 0.63
C ASN A 120 51.15 -13.72 0.47
N ASN A 121 51.63 -13.28 -0.70
CA ASN A 121 53.07 -13.01 -0.84
C ASN A 121 53.52 -11.79 -0.01
N GLU A 122 52.62 -10.86 0.33
CA GLU A 122 52.91 -9.72 1.22
C GLU A 122 52.70 -10.06 2.71
N GLY A 123 52.10 -11.22 3.03
CA GLY A 123 51.71 -11.61 4.39
C GLY A 123 50.30 -11.15 4.82
N GLN A 124 49.47 -10.69 3.88
CA GLN A 124 48.12 -10.16 4.16
C GLN A 124 47.13 -11.16 4.78
N LEU A 125 47.43 -12.46 4.79
CA LEU A 125 46.53 -13.43 5.45
C LEU A 125 46.79 -13.55 6.96
N GLY A 126 47.90 -13.00 7.49
CA GLY A 126 48.16 -12.94 8.93
C GLY A 126 48.48 -14.29 9.61
N THR A 127 48.68 -15.36 8.82
CA THR A 127 48.88 -16.75 9.29
C THR A 127 50.29 -17.05 9.82
N GLY A 128 51.18 -16.08 9.84
CA GLY A 128 52.63 -16.25 10.11
C GLY A 128 53.43 -16.71 8.88
N GLU A 129 52.80 -17.37 7.91
CA GLU A 129 53.42 -17.78 6.65
C GLU A 129 53.28 -16.68 5.57
N CYS A 130 54.30 -16.49 4.73
CA CYS A 130 54.28 -15.54 3.61
C CYS A 130 55.31 -15.89 2.52
N CYS A 131 55.39 -15.01 1.53
CA CYS A 131 56.63 -14.76 0.78
C CYS A 131 57.11 -15.92 -0.10
N SER A 132 56.22 -16.86 -0.43
CA SER A 132 56.34 -17.77 -1.56
C SER A 132 54.94 -18.10 -2.08
N GLY A 133 54.78 -18.32 -3.39
CA GLY A 133 53.47 -18.58 -4.00
C GLY A 133 52.75 -19.87 -3.57
N ALA A 134 53.34 -20.64 -2.63
CA ALA A 134 52.69 -21.75 -1.94
C ALA A 134 51.93 -21.32 -0.67
N ALA A 135 52.08 -20.06 -0.23
CA ALA A 135 51.45 -19.50 0.96
C ALA A 135 50.06 -18.88 0.71
N ASN A 136 49.57 -18.87 -0.54
CA ASN A 136 48.20 -18.46 -0.87
C ASN A 136 47.21 -19.52 -0.35
N HIS A 137 46.13 -19.09 0.32
CA HIS A 137 45.09 -19.99 0.81
C HIS A 137 43.85 -19.91 -0.06
N PHE A 138 43.50 -21.00 -0.73
CA PHE A 138 42.30 -21.11 -1.58
C PHE A 138 41.01 -21.38 -0.80
N THR A 139 41.10 -21.57 0.52
CA THR A 139 39.99 -21.74 1.48
C THR A 139 40.25 -20.84 2.69
N PRO A 140 39.22 -20.45 3.45
CA PRO A 140 39.39 -19.70 4.69
C PRO A 140 40.39 -20.34 5.66
N VAL A 141 41.23 -19.51 6.27
CA VAL A 141 42.18 -19.88 7.34
C VAL A 141 42.13 -18.82 8.44
N GLN A 142 42.21 -19.24 9.70
CA GLN A 142 42.13 -18.34 10.85
C GLN A 142 43.42 -17.52 11.01
N VAL A 143 43.29 -16.22 11.28
CA VAL A 143 44.41 -15.35 11.68
C VAL A 143 44.84 -15.76 13.09
N SER A 144 46.14 -15.99 13.28
CA SER A 144 46.67 -16.40 14.59
C SER A 144 46.87 -15.21 15.54
N ASP A 145 46.80 -15.51 16.84
CA ASP A 145 47.11 -14.60 17.95
C ASP A 145 46.25 -13.31 18.09
N ILE A 146 45.08 -13.24 17.42
CA ILE A 146 44.05 -12.20 17.64
C ILE A 146 42.66 -12.79 17.97
N SER A 147 41.88 -12.03 18.75
CA SER A 147 40.54 -12.40 19.24
C SER A 147 39.78 -11.17 19.72
N ASN A 148 38.48 -11.27 19.99
CA ASN A 148 37.61 -10.16 20.42
C ASN A 148 37.55 -9.00 19.39
N ILE A 149 37.72 -9.31 18.12
CA ILE A 149 37.62 -8.33 17.03
C ILE A 149 36.16 -7.94 16.82
N GLU A 150 35.89 -6.65 16.56
CA GLU A 150 34.55 -6.10 16.31
C GLU A 150 34.39 -5.43 14.94
N ALA A 151 35.48 -5.19 14.21
CA ALA A 151 35.45 -4.72 12.81
C ALA A 151 36.75 -5.10 12.07
N ILE A 152 36.68 -5.20 10.74
CA ILE A 152 37.80 -5.53 9.84
C ILE A 152 37.82 -4.61 8.62
N ASP A 153 38.97 -4.49 7.95
CA ASP A 153 39.09 -3.88 6.60
C ASP A 153 40.35 -4.39 5.86
N ALA A 154 40.41 -4.22 4.52
CA ALA A 154 41.40 -4.83 3.63
C ALA A 154 41.89 -3.89 2.51
N GLY A 155 43.14 -3.40 2.61
CA GLY A 155 43.79 -2.62 1.56
C GLY A 155 44.45 -3.49 0.47
N ASN A 156 45.25 -2.89 -0.42
CA ASN A 156 45.78 -3.59 -1.61
C ASN A 156 46.84 -4.67 -1.31
N GLY A 157 47.29 -4.79 -0.08
CA GLY A 157 48.23 -5.84 0.35
C GLY A 157 48.39 -5.95 1.85
N HIS A 158 47.53 -5.31 2.62
CA HIS A 158 47.55 -5.27 4.07
C HIS A 158 46.10 -5.38 4.58
N SER A 159 45.94 -5.86 5.80
CA SER A 159 44.65 -5.93 6.48
C SER A 159 44.72 -5.26 7.84
N ILE A 160 43.57 -4.85 8.34
CA ILE A 160 43.41 -4.13 9.60
C ILE A 160 42.20 -4.67 10.36
N ALA A 161 42.29 -4.74 11.67
CA ALA A 161 41.22 -5.20 12.55
C ALA A 161 41.15 -4.33 13.81
N LEU A 162 39.92 -4.12 14.30
CA LEU A 162 39.64 -3.37 15.52
C LEU A 162 39.20 -4.36 16.61
N GLU A 163 39.97 -4.43 17.70
CA GLU A 163 39.57 -5.17 18.90
C GLU A 163 38.58 -4.35 19.73
N SER A 164 37.59 -5.01 20.34
CA SER A 164 36.48 -4.40 21.10
C SER A 164 36.90 -3.58 22.35
N ASN A 165 38.19 -3.47 22.62
CA ASN A 165 38.80 -2.61 23.63
C ASN A 165 39.32 -1.27 23.04
N GLY A 166 39.11 -1.02 21.74
CA GLY A 166 39.58 0.17 21.01
C GLY A 166 41.00 0.08 20.48
N THR A 167 41.59 -1.12 20.40
CA THR A 167 42.96 -1.38 19.91
C THR A 167 42.96 -1.80 18.44
N VAL A 168 43.89 -1.25 17.67
CA VAL A 168 44.06 -1.59 16.25
C VAL A 168 45.16 -2.63 16.05
N TRP A 169 44.86 -3.63 15.22
CA TRP A 169 45.76 -4.67 14.76
C TRP A 169 45.98 -4.53 13.24
N THR A 170 47.21 -4.71 12.75
CA THR A 170 47.54 -4.62 11.30
C THR A 170 48.52 -5.70 10.86
N TRP A 171 48.43 -6.17 9.61
CA TRP A 171 49.41 -7.09 9.02
C TRP A 171 49.47 -7.00 7.49
N GLY A 172 50.46 -7.68 6.90
CA GLY A 172 50.77 -7.66 5.47
C GLY A 172 51.78 -6.58 5.06
N LYS A 173 51.51 -5.94 3.93
CA LYS A 173 52.37 -4.97 3.24
C LYS A 173 52.68 -3.74 4.09
N ASN A 174 53.92 -3.26 4.03
CA ASN A 174 54.37 -2.10 4.82
C ASN A 174 55.31 -1.13 4.06
N GLU A 175 55.36 -1.15 2.73
CA GLU A 175 56.27 -0.29 1.93
C GLU A 175 56.18 1.21 2.29
N ALA A 176 54.98 1.70 2.59
CA ALA A 176 54.69 3.09 2.91
C ALA A 176 54.50 3.37 4.41
N GLY A 177 54.54 2.34 5.26
CA GLY A 177 54.22 2.45 6.69
C GLY A 177 52.78 2.08 7.06
N GLN A 178 52.08 1.32 6.20
CA GLN A 178 50.68 0.88 6.39
C GLN A 178 50.42 0.20 7.74
N LEU A 179 51.42 -0.42 8.37
CA LEU A 179 51.23 -1.13 9.64
C LEU A 179 51.28 -0.21 10.88
N GLY A 180 51.50 1.10 10.72
CA GLY A 180 51.48 2.08 11.80
C GLY A 180 52.52 1.85 12.91
N ASN A 181 53.49 0.96 12.67
CA ASN A 181 54.40 0.39 13.66
C ASN A 181 55.73 1.18 13.84
N GLY A 182 55.80 2.40 13.31
CA GLY A 182 57.00 3.24 13.28
C GLY A 182 57.99 2.92 12.15
N SER A 183 57.85 1.78 11.47
CA SER A 183 58.74 1.33 10.38
C SER A 183 58.05 1.35 9.01
N SER A 184 58.85 1.25 7.94
CA SER A 184 58.37 1.02 6.58
C SER A 184 59.35 0.11 5.81
N GLY A 185 58.89 -0.49 4.72
CA GLY A 185 59.67 -1.42 3.90
C GLY A 185 59.93 -2.79 4.53
N THR A 186 59.23 -3.14 5.61
CA THR A 186 59.25 -4.47 6.23
C THR A 186 57.83 -4.91 6.52
N ASN A 187 57.32 -5.80 5.67
CA ASN A 187 56.02 -6.46 5.80
C ASN A 187 55.99 -7.38 7.04
N LEU A 188 54.79 -7.68 7.56
CA LEU A 188 54.60 -8.62 8.67
C LEU A 188 53.56 -9.68 8.29
N SER A 189 53.93 -10.96 8.41
CA SER A 189 53.05 -12.10 8.13
C SER A 189 52.12 -12.48 9.28
N SER A 190 52.23 -11.82 10.43
CA SER A 190 51.39 -11.99 11.62
C SER A 190 50.83 -10.65 12.08
N ALA A 191 49.69 -10.68 12.77
CA ALA A 191 49.05 -9.49 13.32
C ALA A 191 49.97 -8.69 14.28
N TYR A 192 50.11 -7.39 14.01
CA TYR A 192 50.83 -6.44 14.86
C TYR A 192 49.87 -5.55 15.65
N HIS A 193 49.99 -5.62 16.98
CA HIS A 193 49.28 -4.79 17.95
C HIS A 193 49.83 -3.35 17.98
N MET A 194 49.02 -2.35 17.61
CA MET A 194 49.45 -0.94 17.53
C MET A 194 49.63 -0.28 18.91
N LEU A 195 50.83 -0.41 19.47
CA LEU A 195 51.23 0.15 20.76
C LEU A 195 50.97 1.66 20.87
N ASN A 196 50.25 2.06 21.92
CA ASN A 196 49.85 3.44 22.25
C ASN A 196 48.85 4.08 21.27
N PHE A 197 48.10 3.26 20.51
CA PHE A 197 46.99 3.73 19.68
C PHE A 197 45.68 3.04 20.10
N SER A 198 44.99 3.70 21.04
CA SER A 198 43.76 3.24 21.70
C SER A 198 42.55 4.13 21.37
N ASP A 199 41.39 3.79 21.93
CA ASP A 199 40.15 4.59 21.89
C ASP A 199 39.55 4.74 20.47
N VAL A 200 39.89 3.81 19.58
CA VAL A 200 39.37 3.72 18.21
C VAL A 200 37.98 3.07 18.22
N THR A 201 37.07 3.58 17.40
CA THR A 201 35.66 3.14 17.28
C THR A 201 35.27 2.73 15.85
N ALA A 202 36.05 3.13 14.84
CA ALA A 202 35.96 2.62 13.48
C ALA A 202 37.32 2.69 12.78
N ILE A 203 37.49 1.85 11.77
CA ILE A 203 38.68 1.75 10.90
C ILE A 203 38.26 1.83 9.43
N ALA A 204 39.16 2.27 8.56
CA ALA A 204 39.00 2.17 7.11
C ALA A 204 40.35 1.89 6.43
N ALA A 205 40.42 0.92 5.50
CA ALA A 205 41.60 0.64 4.71
C ALA A 205 41.49 1.22 3.30
N GLY A 206 42.33 2.20 3.00
CA GLY A 206 42.54 2.67 1.63
C GLY A 206 43.59 1.83 0.90
N GLY A 207 43.82 2.16 -0.37
CA GLY A 207 44.64 1.32 -1.25
C GLY A 207 46.05 1.02 -0.71
N ASN A 208 46.74 2.03 -0.15
CA ASN A 208 48.01 1.86 0.58
C ASN A 208 48.07 2.75 1.85
N HIS A 209 46.93 3.12 2.40
CA HIS A 209 46.81 3.95 3.61
C HIS A 209 45.67 3.47 4.50
N ASN A 210 45.55 3.98 5.71
CA ASN A 210 44.44 3.69 6.62
C ASN A 210 43.91 4.96 7.26
N LEU A 211 42.65 4.91 7.68
CA LEU A 211 42.02 5.85 8.59
C LEU A 211 41.55 5.11 9.86
N ALA A 212 41.47 5.82 10.97
CA ALA A 212 40.80 5.39 12.18
C ALA A 212 40.03 6.57 12.79
N LEU A 213 38.80 6.32 13.21
CA LEU A 213 37.97 7.24 13.98
C LEU A 213 38.07 6.87 15.46
N LYS A 214 38.16 7.87 16.33
CA LYS A 214 38.17 7.69 17.79
C LYS A 214 36.85 8.06 18.44
N SER A 215 36.66 7.59 19.67
CA SER A 215 35.51 7.90 20.51
C SER A 215 35.36 9.37 20.90
N ASP A 216 36.36 10.21 20.63
CA ASP A 216 36.32 11.67 20.78
C ASP A 216 35.94 12.41 19.47
N GLY A 217 35.59 11.68 18.41
CA GLY A 217 35.25 12.23 17.09
C GLY A 217 36.46 12.62 16.24
N SER A 218 37.69 12.36 16.69
CA SER A 218 38.91 12.68 15.93
C SER A 218 39.26 11.60 14.91
N VAL A 219 39.63 12.03 13.69
CA VAL A 219 40.13 11.14 12.63
C VAL A 219 41.65 11.14 12.58
N TRP A 220 42.23 9.95 12.46
CA TRP A 220 43.66 9.69 12.36
C TRP A 220 43.98 8.89 11.11
N ALA A 221 45.13 9.14 10.48
CA ALA A 221 45.51 8.51 9.22
C ALA A 221 47.00 8.08 9.22
N TRP A 222 47.35 7.01 8.49
CA TRP A 222 48.74 6.59 8.27
C TRP A 222 48.92 5.74 7.00
N GLY A 223 50.18 5.42 6.65
CA GLY A 223 50.57 4.74 5.42
C GLY A 223 51.00 5.71 4.32
N ASP A 224 50.59 5.41 3.08
CA ASP A 224 50.91 6.25 1.92
C ASP A 224 50.22 7.61 1.97
N ASN A 225 50.94 8.62 1.52
CA ASN A 225 50.45 10.00 1.43
C ASN A 225 50.85 10.62 0.07
N SER A 226 51.21 9.80 -0.92
CA SER A 226 51.75 10.28 -2.20
C SER A 226 50.78 11.18 -2.98
N ARG A 227 49.48 11.05 -2.70
CA ARG A 227 48.36 11.85 -3.23
C ARG A 227 47.67 12.71 -2.16
N ALA A 228 48.32 12.93 -1.02
CA ALA A 228 47.79 13.64 0.15
C ALA A 228 46.64 12.92 0.91
N GLN A 229 46.57 11.58 0.83
CA GLN A 229 45.51 10.77 1.45
C GLN A 229 45.34 10.93 2.97
N LEU A 230 46.38 11.42 3.67
CA LEU A 230 46.38 11.51 5.13
C LEU A 230 45.84 12.83 5.69
N GLY A 231 45.56 13.83 4.85
CA GLY A 231 44.91 15.09 5.27
C GLY A 231 45.74 15.93 6.25
N ASP A 232 47.05 15.67 6.34
CA ASP A 232 47.97 16.30 7.29
C ASP A 232 48.67 17.55 6.74
N ASN A 233 48.10 18.13 5.67
CA ASN A 233 48.68 19.22 4.87
C ASN A 233 50.08 18.88 4.28
N THR A 234 50.36 17.60 4.04
CA THR A 234 51.59 17.15 3.36
C THR A 234 51.32 16.07 2.31
N ILE A 235 52.38 15.68 1.59
CA ILE A 235 52.45 14.45 0.77
C ILE A 235 53.54 13.50 1.28
N THR A 236 53.74 13.46 2.60
CA THR A 236 54.79 12.64 3.24
C THR A 236 54.16 11.46 3.96
N ASN A 237 54.54 10.25 3.54
CA ASN A 237 54.06 9.00 4.12
C ASN A 237 54.34 8.93 5.63
N ARG A 238 53.48 8.21 6.36
CA ARG A 238 53.51 8.16 7.84
C ARG A 238 53.51 6.72 8.29
N SER A 239 54.59 6.29 8.94
CA SER A 239 54.68 4.98 9.61
C SER A 239 54.03 4.96 11.00
N THR A 240 53.36 6.03 11.41
CA THR A 240 52.61 6.17 12.66
C THR A 240 51.36 7.04 12.43
N PRO A 241 50.23 6.81 13.10
CA PRO A 241 49.05 7.67 13.02
C PRO A 241 49.35 9.17 13.19
N VAL A 242 48.80 9.99 12.30
CA VAL A 242 48.73 11.46 12.41
C VAL A 242 47.26 11.90 12.39
N GLN A 243 46.88 12.89 13.19
CA GLN A 243 45.52 13.41 13.23
C GLN A 243 45.23 14.28 12.00
N VAL A 244 44.06 14.08 11.38
CA VAL A 244 43.61 14.81 10.18
C VAL A 244 43.29 16.26 10.55
N LEU A 245 43.80 17.20 9.76
CA LEU A 245 43.62 18.64 10.01
C LEU A 245 42.22 19.12 9.61
N ASP A 246 41.82 20.30 10.10
CA ASP A 246 40.66 21.02 9.56
C ASP A 246 40.95 21.54 8.13
N SER A 247 39.90 21.98 7.44
CA SER A 247 40.00 22.49 6.07
C SER A 247 40.96 23.68 5.91
N ASN A 248 41.19 24.46 6.96
CA ASN A 248 42.08 25.62 6.96
C ASN A 248 43.53 25.32 7.39
N ALA A 249 43.84 24.07 7.80
CA ALA A 249 45.10 23.70 8.45
C ALA A 249 45.46 24.55 9.70
N THR A 250 44.43 24.94 10.47
CA THR A 250 44.51 25.69 11.73
C THR A 250 44.12 24.89 12.97
N GLY A 251 43.43 23.77 12.80
CA GLY A 251 42.99 22.84 13.85
C GLY A 251 42.89 21.41 13.30
N TYR A 252 42.01 20.61 13.88
CA TYR A 252 41.76 19.22 13.45
C TYR A 252 40.33 19.03 12.94
N LEU A 253 40.10 17.93 12.23
CA LEU A 253 38.76 17.52 11.86
C LEU A 253 38.03 16.93 13.08
N GLU A 254 36.90 17.54 13.44
CA GLU A 254 36.09 17.25 14.64
C GLU A 254 34.66 16.81 14.24
N ASP A 255 33.86 16.32 15.19
CA ASP A 255 32.46 15.86 15.03
C ASP A 255 32.23 14.75 13.98
N ILE A 256 33.22 13.87 13.75
CA ILE A 256 33.09 12.78 12.77
C ILE A 256 32.39 11.56 13.37
N ILE A 257 31.46 10.96 12.61
CA ILE A 257 30.73 9.72 12.97
C ILE A 257 31.10 8.52 12.11
N ALA A 258 31.51 8.71 10.85
CA ALA A 258 31.93 7.62 9.96
C ALA A 258 33.10 8.02 9.03
N ILE A 259 33.83 7.01 8.55
CA ILE A 259 35.01 7.15 7.68
C ILE A 259 35.03 6.11 6.56
N ALA A 260 35.51 6.52 5.39
CA ALA A 260 35.76 5.66 4.24
C ALA A 260 37.07 6.05 3.54
N ALA A 261 37.73 5.10 2.89
CA ALA A 261 39.03 5.32 2.27
C ALA A 261 39.07 4.64 0.90
N GLY A 262 39.24 5.42 -0.16
CA GLY A 262 39.41 4.89 -1.52
C GLY A 262 40.85 4.48 -1.80
N SER A 263 41.16 4.12 -3.05
CA SER A 263 42.54 3.74 -3.41
C SER A 263 43.55 4.86 -3.21
N THR A 264 43.16 6.13 -3.41
CA THR A 264 44.07 7.30 -3.39
C THR A 264 43.47 8.56 -2.75
N HIS A 265 42.36 8.43 -2.03
CA HIS A 265 41.66 9.52 -1.34
C HIS A 265 40.94 9.00 -0.10
N SER A 266 40.39 9.91 0.69
CA SER A 266 39.84 9.65 2.02
C SER A 266 38.58 10.48 2.24
N MET A 267 37.63 9.94 3.01
CA MET A 267 36.33 10.55 3.31
C MET A 267 36.01 10.50 4.80
N ALA A 268 35.25 11.49 5.28
CA ALA A 268 34.62 11.50 6.59
C ALA A 268 33.20 12.07 6.52
N LEU A 269 32.31 11.53 7.35
CA LEU A 269 30.94 11.99 7.56
C LEU A 269 30.83 12.63 8.94
N LYS A 270 30.35 13.88 9.01
CA LYS A 270 30.06 14.59 10.27
C LYS A 270 28.71 14.21 10.84
N SER A 271 28.53 14.42 12.14
CA SER A 271 27.25 14.30 12.85
C SER A 271 26.16 15.31 12.42
N ASP A 272 26.48 16.23 11.51
CA ASP A 272 25.54 17.17 10.87
C ASP A 272 25.11 16.71 9.46
N GLY A 273 25.42 15.46 9.09
CA GLY A 273 25.12 14.88 7.78
C GLY A 273 26.05 15.33 6.66
N THR A 274 27.05 16.18 6.91
CA THR A 274 27.93 16.71 5.86
C THR A 274 29.13 15.81 5.56
N VAL A 275 29.41 15.64 4.26
CA VAL A 275 30.51 14.80 3.77
C VAL A 275 31.74 15.64 3.42
N TRP A 276 32.91 15.14 3.84
CA TRP A 276 34.21 15.79 3.65
C TRP A 276 35.20 14.82 2.98
N VAL A 277 35.99 15.31 2.01
CA VAL A 277 36.91 14.49 1.20
C VAL A 277 38.29 15.13 1.13
N TRP A 278 39.36 14.33 1.05
CA TRP A 278 40.73 14.79 0.77
C TRP A 278 41.56 13.73 0.03
N GLY A 279 42.70 14.14 -0.52
CA GLY A 279 43.56 13.30 -1.36
C GLY A 279 43.42 13.58 -2.87
N GLU A 280 43.51 12.53 -3.70
CA GLU A 280 43.42 12.58 -5.17
C GLU A 280 42.08 13.16 -5.68
N ASN A 281 42.15 14.02 -6.70
CA ASN A 281 40.97 14.62 -7.34
C ASN A 281 41.05 14.65 -8.90
N SER A 282 41.95 13.88 -9.53
CA SER A 282 42.04 13.86 -11.01
C SER A 282 40.78 13.36 -11.74
N GLN A 283 39.86 12.67 -11.06
CA GLN A 283 38.55 12.25 -11.59
C GLN A 283 37.37 13.06 -11.00
N GLY A 284 37.63 14.00 -10.09
CA GLY A 284 36.60 14.82 -9.41
C GLY A 284 36.11 14.26 -8.08
N GLN A 285 36.88 13.36 -7.44
CA GLN A 285 36.53 12.71 -6.17
C GLN A 285 36.15 13.68 -5.04
N ALA A 286 36.61 14.94 -5.06
CA ALA A 286 36.27 15.93 -4.04
C ALA A 286 34.88 16.58 -4.21
N GLY A 287 34.15 16.30 -5.30
CA GLY A 287 32.78 16.80 -5.50
C GLY A 287 32.69 18.33 -5.67
N GLN A 288 33.76 18.98 -6.14
CA GLN A 288 33.89 20.45 -6.22
C GLN A 288 33.58 21.04 -7.62
N GLY A 289 32.97 20.27 -8.53
CA GLY A 289 32.68 20.69 -9.90
C GLY A 289 33.91 20.79 -10.82
N SER A 290 35.11 20.47 -10.33
CA SER A 290 36.36 20.65 -11.07
C SER A 290 37.48 19.70 -10.67
N THR A 291 38.27 19.28 -11.66
CA THR A 291 39.55 18.58 -11.53
C THR A 291 40.76 19.53 -11.57
N GLY A 292 40.53 20.86 -11.56
CA GLY A 292 41.59 21.88 -11.66
C GLY A 292 42.55 21.91 -10.46
N THR A 293 42.11 21.40 -9.30
CA THR A 293 42.96 21.05 -8.15
C THR A 293 43.21 19.55 -8.19
N THR A 294 44.47 19.11 -8.33
CA THR A 294 44.81 17.68 -8.42
C THR A 294 44.76 16.96 -7.08
N TYR A 295 45.17 17.63 -5.99
CA TYR A 295 45.18 17.08 -4.63
C TYR A 295 44.57 18.07 -3.64
N PHE A 296 43.72 17.59 -2.74
CA PHE A 296 43.29 18.32 -1.55
C PHE A 296 44.11 17.82 -0.35
N TYR A 297 44.96 18.69 0.20
CA TYR A 297 45.91 18.36 1.27
C TYR A 297 45.28 18.38 2.68
N THR A 298 44.05 18.90 2.77
CA THR A 298 43.17 18.94 3.94
C THR A 298 41.73 18.66 3.50
N PRO A 299 40.82 18.28 4.41
CA PRO A 299 39.42 18.00 4.09
C PRO A 299 38.70 19.18 3.41
N ILE A 300 37.95 18.91 2.35
CA ILE A 300 37.01 19.86 1.72
C ILE A 300 35.58 19.29 1.74
N GLN A 301 34.59 20.14 2.01
CA GLN A 301 33.18 19.77 2.09
C GLN A 301 32.59 19.55 0.70
N VAL A 302 31.90 18.43 0.48
CA VAL A 302 31.30 18.05 -0.79
C VAL A 302 30.11 18.97 -1.13
N MET A 303 30.07 19.49 -2.36
CA MET A 303 28.93 20.29 -2.85
C MET A 303 27.70 19.39 -3.05
N GLY A 304 26.50 19.96 -2.97
CA GLY A 304 25.25 19.20 -3.21
C GLY A 304 25.06 18.80 -4.68
N ILE A 305 23.94 18.11 -4.95
CA ILE A 305 23.60 17.59 -6.30
C ILE A 305 23.64 18.74 -7.33
N ASP A 306 24.26 18.48 -8.48
CA ASP A 306 24.54 19.47 -9.55
C ASP A 306 25.23 20.78 -9.09
N GLY A 307 25.86 20.77 -7.91
CA GLY A 307 26.54 21.92 -7.30
C GLY A 307 25.63 22.86 -6.50
N ILE A 308 24.40 22.42 -6.18
CA ILE A 308 23.44 23.20 -5.38
C ILE A 308 23.73 23.01 -3.89
N GLY A 309 24.31 24.02 -3.23
CA GLY A 309 24.60 23.97 -1.80
C GLY A 309 25.72 22.97 -1.45
N TYR A 310 25.63 22.37 -0.27
CA TYR A 310 26.52 21.28 0.17
C TYR A 310 25.72 19.97 0.26
N LEU A 311 26.42 18.84 0.15
CA LEU A 311 25.81 17.55 0.40
C LEU A 311 25.58 17.39 1.92
N GLY A 312 24.34 17.05 2.27
CA GLY A 312 23.83 16.88 3.63
C GLY A 312 22.88 15.68 3.70
N ASP A 313 22.30 15.45 4.88
CA ASP A 313 21.33 14.38 5.16
C ASP A 313 21.85 12.97 4.79
N ILE A 314 23.17 12.78 4.90
CA ILE A 314 23.89 11.51 4.64
C ILE A 314 24.04 10.70 5.93
N GLU A 315 23.77 9.39 5.84
CA GLU A 315 23.94 8.43 6.93
C GLU A 315 25.16 7.50 6.74
N ALA A 316 25.53 7.19 5.49
CA ALA A 316 26.68 6.33 5.18
C ALA A 316 27.47 6.81 3.96
N ILE A 317 28.75 6.43 3.89
CA ILE A 317 29.71 6.80 2.83
C ILE A 317 30.59 5.61 2.44
N ALA A 318 30.85 5.44 1.14
CA ALA A 318 31.81 4.45 0.61
C ALA A 318 32.62 5.03 -0.56
N ALA A 319 33.85 4.51 -0.76
CA ALA A 319 34.86 5.12 -1.64
C ALA A 319 35.64 4.06 -2.44
N GLY A 320 35.53 4.09 -3.77
CA GLY A 320 36.26 3.18 -4.67
C GLY A 320 37.64 3.69 -5.08
N GLU A 321 38.13 3.30 -6.27
CA GLU A 321 39.45 3.75 -6.75
C GLU A 321 39.49 5.26 -7.05
N GLY A 322 38.42 5.77 -7.66
CA GLY A 322 38.32 7.15 -8.15
C GLY A 322 36.89 7.68 -8.22
N HIS A 323 35.97 7.04 -7.50
CA HIS A 323 34.57 7.45 -7.35
C HIS A 323 34.14 7.25 -5.90
N ASN A 324 33.00 7.84 -5.54
CA ASN A 324 32.39 7.73 -4.21
C ASN A 324 30.88 7.49 -4.37
N ILE A 325 30.29 6.89 -3.34
CA ILE A 325 28.85 6.84 -3.13
C ILE A 325 28.50 7.23 -1.68
N ALA A 326 27.33 7.81 -1.48
CA ALA A 326 26.80 8.14 -0.16
C ALA A 326 25.29 7.84 -0.11
N LEU A 327 24.83 7.40 1.07
CA LEU A 327 23.44 7.03 1.34
C LEU A 327 22.75 8.17 2.11
N THR A 328 21.61 8.66 1.60
CA THR A 328 20.77 9.61 2.34
C THR A 328 19.87 8.91 3.36
N SER A 329 19.37 9.65 4.34
CA SER A 329 18.35 9.18 5.31
C SER A 329 17.00 8.80 4.69
N GLU A 330 16.78 9.07 3.41
CA GLU A 330 15.62 8.64 2.62
C GLU A 330 15.84 7.28 1.95
N GLY A 331 17.00 6.64 2.15
CA GLY A 331 17.36 5.39 1.45
C GLY A 331 17.81 5.59 0.00
N ASN A 332 18.08 6.83 -0.43
CA ASN A 332 18.53 7.17 -1.77
C ASN A 332 20.07 7.18 -1.84
N VAL A 333 20.66 6.75 -2.98
CA VAL A 333 22.13 6.77 -3.17
C VAL A 333 22.54 7.90 -4.11
N VAL A 334 23.55 8.68 -3.73
CA VAL A 334 24.22 9.68 -4.58
C VAL A 334 25.66 9.27 -4.88
N ALA A 335 26.15 9.60 -6.07
CA ALA A 335 27.46 9.18 -6.58
C ALA A 335 28.24 10.33 -7.24
N TRP A 336 29.58 10.30 -7.18
CA TRP A 336 30.44 11.24 -7.93
C TRP A 336 31.87 10.72 -8.17
N GLY A 337 32.58 11.37 -9.10
CA GLY A 337 33.95 11.05 -9.51
C GLY A 337 34.01 10.38 -10.89
N SER A 338 34.85 9.35 -11.01
CA SER A 338 35.05 8.55 -12.23
C SER A 338 33.79 7.77 -12.60
N ASN A 339 33.51 7.63 -13.90
CA ASN A 339 32.37 6.87 -14.42
C ASN A 339 32.70 6.06 -15.69
N ALA A 340 33.98 5.78 -15.95
CA ALA A 340 34.44 5.17 -17.20
C ALA A 340 33.88 3.75 -17.46
N ASP A 341 33.46 3.04 -16.40
CA ASP A 341 32.88 1.70 -16.42
C ASP A 341 31.38 1.71 -16.00
N GLY A 342 30.75 2.89 -15.88
CA GLY A 342 29.34 3.05 -15.45
C GLY A 342 29.14 3.09 -13.92
N GLN A 343 30.22 3.19 -13.13
CA GLN A 343 30.19 3.06 -11.67
C GLN A 343 29.44 4.16 -10.91
N LEU A 344 28.97 5.23 -11.54
CA LEU A 344 28.08 6.19 -10.88
C LEU A 344 26.60 5.80 -10.97
N GLY A 345 26.24 4.80 -11.77
CA GLY A 345 24.86 4.29 -11.86
C GLY A 345 23.85 5.30 -12.42
N ASP A 346 24.31 6.35 -13.12
CA ASP A 346 23.52 7.51 -13.53
C ASP A 346 22.97 7.42 -14.96
N ASN A 347 22.83 6.20 -15.51
CA ASN A 347 22.59 5.92 -16.93
C ASN A 347 23.62 6.58 -17.87
N SER A 348 24.86 6.75 -17.40
CA SER A 348 25.94 7.30 -18.22
C SER A 348 27.30 6.66 -17.95
N TYR A 349 28.24 6.95 -18.86
CA TYR A 349 29.67 6.64 -18.74
C TYR A 349 30.51 7.93 -18.58
N THR A 350 29.91 8.99 -18.02
CA THR A 350 30.53 10.33 -17.94
C THR A 350 30.85 10.69 -16.49
N ASN A 351 32.11 11.04 -16.20
CA ASN A 351 32.54 11.48 -14.87
C ASN A 351 31.70 12.65 -14.37
N ARG A 352 31.28 12.60 -13.10
CA ARG A 352 30.50 13.66 -12.45
C ARG A 352 31.36 14.35 -11.40
N TYR A 353 31.58 15.65 -11.57
CA TYR A 353 32.43 16.42 -10.65
C TYR A 353 31.65 17.06 -9.49
N TYR A 354 30.32 16.98 -9.52
CA TYR A 354 29.40 17.16 -8.39
C TYR A 354 28.65 15.83 -8.17
N PRO A 355 28.04 15.59 -7.00
CA PRO A 355 27.07 14.51 -6.81
C PRO A 355 25.96 14.50 -7.86
N VAL A 356 25.60 13.28 -8.27
CA VAL A 356 24.39 12.94 -9.03
C VAL A 356 23.63 11.86 -8.27
N LEU A 357 22.31 11.77 -8.44
CA LEU A 357 21.52 10.66 -7.92
C LEU A 357 21.81 9.38 -8.74
N VAL A 358 21.92 8.23 -8.08
CA VAL A 358 21.94 6.92 -8.76
C VAL A 358 20.55 6.65 -9.35
N TYR A 359 20.50 6.12 -10.57
CA TYR A 359 19.25 5.93 -11.28
C TYR A 359 18.40 4.81 -10.67
N ASP A 360 17.14 5.13 -10.38
CA ASP A 360 16.07 4.17 -10.02
C ASP A 360 16.39 3.29 -8.81
N LEU A 361 17.05 3.88 -7.78
CA LEU A 361 17.55 3.17 -6.60
C LEU A 361 17.12 3.85 -5.29
N THR A 362 15.99 3.39 -4.76
CA THR A 362 15.39 3.74 -3.47
C THR A 362 15.65 2.66 -2.42
N ASP A 363 15.23 2.91 -1.17
CA ASP A 363 15.15 1.92 -0.07
C ASP A 363 16.46 1.19 0.24
N VAL A 364 17.61 1.82 0.02
CA VAL A 364 18.92 1.23 0.33
C VAL A 364 19.19 1.28 1.84
N GLN A 365 19.58 0.15 2.42
CA GLN A 365 19.96 0.00 3.84
C GLN A 365 21.48 0.09 4.05
N SER A 366 22.29 -0.37 3.09
CA SER A 366 23.76 -0.35 3.21
C SER A 366 24.44 -0.32 1.84
N ILE A 367 25.66 0.24 1.82
CA ILE A 367 26.44 0.52 0.61
C ILE A 367 27.90 0.08 0.79
N ASP A 368 28.52 -0.45 -0.26
CA ASP A 368 29.98 -0.56 -0.40
C ASP A 368 30.44 -0.30 -1.85
N ALA A 369 31.68 0.17 -2.02
CA ALA A 369 32.25 0.62 -3.28
C ALA A 369 33.64 0.05 -3.52
N GLY A 370 33.75 -0.86 -4.49
CA GLY A 370 35.01 -1.47 -4.90
C GLY A 370 35.77 -0.65 -5.93
N ASN A 371 36.73 -1.30 -6.59
CA ASN A 371 37.67 -0.63 -7.49
C ASN A 371 36.99 0.16 -8.62
N SER A 372 35.96 -0.40 -9.27
CA SER A 372 35.16 0.34 -10.27
C SER A 372 33.73 -0.21 -10.40
N HIS A 373 33.21 -0.77 -9.31
CA HIS A 373 31.84 -1.28 -9.20
C HIS A 373 31.35 -1.06 -7.77
N ASN A 374 30.03 -1.10 -7.57
CA ASN A 374 29.42 -0.94 -6.24
C ASN A 374 28.52 -2.13 -5.93
N ILE A 375 28.23 -2.30 -4.65
CA ILE A 375 27.28 -3.27 -4.15
C ILE A 375 26.45 -2.63 -3.03
N VAL A 376 25.15 -2.90 -3.00
CA VAL A 376 24.23 -2.35 -2.00
C VAL A 376 23.23 -3.42 -1.57
N VAL A 377 22.65 -3.23 -0.38
CA VAL A 377 21.53 -4.04 0.12
C VAL A 377 20.34 -3.12 0.35
N LYS A 378 19.18 -3.47 -0.21
CA LYS A 378 17.90 -2.79 0.04
C LYS A 378 17.25 -3.26 1.35
N THR A 379 16.26 -2.52 1.84
CA THR A 379 15.50 -2.86 3.07
C THR A 379 14.74 -4.19 2.99
N ASP A 380 14.42 -4.66 1.78
CA ASP A 380 13.89 -6.00 1.49
C ASP A 380 14.97 -7.11 1.54
N SER A 381 16.18 -6.78 1.96
CA SER A 381 17.40 -7.61 1.98
C SER A 381 17.90 -8.06 0.60
N SER A 382 17.37 -7.52 -0.51
CA SER A 382 17.86 -7.81 -1.85
C SER A 382 19.20 -7.13 -2.15
N VAL A 383 20.08 -7.85 -2.85
CA VAL A 383 21.42 -7.36 -3.19
C VAL A 383 21.46 -6.82 -4.62
N TRP A 384 22.00 -5.62 -4.79
CA TRP A 384 22.12 -4.92 -6.08
C TRP A 384 23.56 -4.47 -6.34
N ALA A 385 23.96 -4.40 -7.61
CA ALA A 385 25.32 -4.03 -8.02
C ALA A 385 25.33 -3.30 -9.39
N TRP A 386 26.35 -2.46 -9.64
CA TRP A 386 26.57 -1.81 -10.95
C TRP A 386 28.01 -1.36 -11.17
N GLY A 387 28.32 -0.89 -12.39
CA GLY A 387 29.66 -0.52 -12.84
C GLY A 387 30.35 -1.63 -13.63
N LYS A 388 31.66 -1.78 -13.43
CA LYS A 388 32.54 -2.73 -14.10
C LYS A 388 32.16 -4.19 -13.81
N ASN A 389 32.14 -5.03 -14.85
CA ASN A 389 31.77 -6.45 -14.74
C ASN A 389 32.71 -7.41 -15.50
N THR A 390 33.93 -6.98 -15.84
CA THR A 390 34.85 -7.75 -16.70
C THR A 390 35.27 -9.11 -16.12
N SER A 391 34.99 -9.34 -14.84
CA SER A 391 35.28 -10.58 -14.11
C SER A 391 34.01 -11.28 -13.57
N GLY A 392 32.81 -10.79 -13.88
CA GLY A 392 31.55 -11.28 -13.30
C GLY A 392 31.22 -10.72 -11.91
N GLN A 393 31.91 -9.66 -11.46
CA GLN A 393 31.75 -9.08 -10.11
C GLN A 393 30.37 -8.49 -9.80
N LEU A 394 29.51 -8.26 -10.79
CA LEU A 394 28.13 -7.85 -10.56
C LEU A 394 27.19 -9.03 -10.26
N GLY A 395 27.63 -10.28 -10.48
CA GLY A 395 26.86 -11.48 -10.15
C GLY A 395 25.59 -11.68 -11.00
N ASP A 396 25.45 -10.95 -12.11
CA ASP A 396 24.31 -10.99 -13.04
C ASP A 396 24.42 -12.11 -14.09
N SER A 397 25.23 -13.13 -13.84
CA SER A 397 25.62 -14.20 -14.79
C SER A 397 26.31 -13.71 -16.08
N SER A 398 26.60 -12.42 -16.20
CA SER A 398 27.21 -11.81 -17.38
C SER A 398 28.64 -11.32 -17.12
N THR A 399 29.25 -10.75 -18.16
CA THR A 399 30.51 -9.98 -18.04
C THR A 399 30.38 -8.58 -18.65
N SER A 400 29.15 -8.07 -18.79
CA SER A 400 28.88 -6.72 -19.29
C SER A 400 28.80 -5.74 -18.13
N GLY A 401 29.52 -4.62 -18.22
CA GLY A 401 29.34 -3.50 -17.31
C GLY A 401 27.91 -2.95 -17.38
N LYS A 402 27.54 -2.17 -16.36
CA LYS A 402 26.20 -1.57 -16.20
C LYS A 402 26.34 -0.12 -15.75
N GLU A 403 25.75 0.79 -16.51
CA GLU A 403 25.58 2.21 -16.18
C GLU A 403 24.45 2.48 -15.18
N ASN A 404 23.79 1.43 -14.69
CA ASN A 404 22.66 1.49 -13.75
C ASN A 404 22.64 0.24 -12.82
N PRO A 405 21.99 0.34 -11.65
CA PRO A 405 21.78 -0.81 -10.74
C PRO A 405 21.11 -2.01 -11.41
N ILE A 406 21.64 -3.20 -11.14
CA ILE A 406 20.99 -4.49 -11.41
C ILE A 406 20.95 -5.34 -10.14
N GLN A 407 20.02 -6.30 -10.09
CA GLN A 407 19.88 -7.22 -8.97
C GLN A 407 20.81 -8.44 -9.13
N VAL A 408 21.52 -8.84 -8.08
CA VAL A 408 22.49 -9.94 -8.08
C VAL A 408 21.74 -11.28 -8.10
N TYR A 409 22.12 -12.23 -8.97
CA TYR A 409 21.47 -13.55 -8.99
C TYR A 409 21.81 -14.39 -7.75
N GLY A 410 20.88 -15.23 -7.32
CA GLY A 410 21.08 -16.24 -6.27
C GLY A 410 21.52 -17.59 -6.85
N PRO A 411 21.81 -18.59 -5.99
CA PRO A 411 22.35 -19.89 -6.41
C PRO A 411 21.39 -20.76 -7.25
N THR A 412 20.08 -20.49 -7.22
CA THR A 412 19.04 -21.35 -7.81
C THR A 412 17.96 -20.56 -8.54
N ASN A 413 18.26 -20.09 -9.76
CA ASN A 413 17.32 -19.42 -10.69
C ASN A 413 16.45 -18.30 -10.06
N GLY A 414 17.03 -17.53 -9.13
CA GLY A 414 16.39 -16.39 -8.47
C GLY A 414 17.43 -15.31 -8.19
N TYR A 415 17.14 -14.39 -7.25
CA TYR A 415 18.07 -13.33 -6.83
C TYR A 415 18.66 -13.60 -5.44
N LEU A 416 19.80 -12.97 -5.14
CA LEU A 416 20.44 -13.05 -3.83
C LEU A 416 19.70 -12.12 -2.85
N SER A 417 19.26 -12.71 -1.74
CA SER A 417 18.80 -12.01 -0.53
C SER A 417 19.57 -12.57 0.66
N LEU A 418 19.81 -11.72 1.66
CA LEU A 418 20.68 -12.06 2.80
C LEU A 418 19.93 -12.63 4.01
N GLY A 419 18.59 -12.55 3.98
CA GLY A 419 17.75 -12.63 5.19
C GLY A 419 18.05 -11.48 6.16
N LYS A 420 17.26 -11.36 7.24
CA LYS A 420 17.75 -10.67 8.44
C LYS A 420 17.11 -11.15 9.73
N TYR A 421 17.86 -11.01 10.81
CA TYR A 421 17.36 -11.05 12.19
C TYR A 421 16.08 -10.22 12.35
N LEU A 422 15.22 -10.66 13.27
CA LEU A 422 14.08 -9.88 13.76
C LEU A 422 14.55 -8.44 14.12
N PRO A 423 14.03 -7.39 13.47
CA PRO A 423 14.54 -6.04 13.68
C PRO A 423 14.31 -5.54 15.11
N GLN A 424 15.29 -4.79 15.63
CA GLN A 424 15.32 -4.29 17.01
C GLN A 424 14.19 -3.29 17.33
N ASP A 425 13.73 -2.55 16.31
CA ASP A 425 12.51 -1.76 16.29
C ASP A 425 11.79 -2.05 14.96
N ILE A 426 10.46 -2.16 14.96
CA ILE A 426 9.67 -2.43 13.75
C ILE A 426 8.52 -1.43 13.66
N THR A 427 8.81 -0.26 13.09
CA THR A 427 7.75 0.66 12.63
C THR A 427 6.88 -0.05 11.59
N MET A 428 5.56 0.15 11.69
CA MET A 428 4.56 -0.37 10.76
C MET A 428 3.52 0.71 10.47
N THR A 429 3.27 0.92 9.18
CA THR A 429 2.07 1.59 8.66
C THR A 429 0.82 0.75 8.96
N GLU A 430 -0.35 1.40 9.04
CA GLU A 430 -1.61 0.66 9.13
C GLU A 430 -1.85 -0.19 7.85
N ASP A 431 -2.70 -1.23 7.96
CA ASP A 431 -3.03 -2.28 6.98
C ASP A 431 -1.87 -3.00 6.27
N THR A 432 -0.64 -2.67 6.65
CA THR A 432 0.56 -3.20 6.02
C THR A 432 0.94 -4.54 6.66
N VAL A 433 0.71 -5.63 5.93
CA VAL A 433 1.16 -6.97 6.31
C VAL A 433 2.68 -7.04 6.24
N LYS A 434 3.36 -6.85 7.37
CA LYS A 434 4.82 -6.89 7.44
C LYS A 434 5.29 -8.30 7.80
N ASN A 435 5.81 -9.00 6.80
CA ASN A 435 6.47 -10.29 6.94
C ASN A 435 7.93 -10.07 7.36
N ILE A 436 8.32 -10.60 8.52
CA ILE A 436 9.71 -10.59 9.02
C ILE A 436 10.25 -12.01 8.90
N CYS A 437 11.14 -12.25 7.94
CA CYS A 437 11.68 -13.57 7.64
C CYS A 437 13.06 -13.75 8.28
N PHE A 438 13.16 -14.68 9.23
CA PHE A 438 14.39 -15.06 9.92
C PHE A 438 14.61 -16.57 9.83
N SER A 439 15.84 -17.03 9.63
CA SER A 439 16.23 -18.45 9.69
C SER A 439 16.74 -18.81 11.09
N MET A 440 16.53 -20.06 11.51
CA MET A 440 17.10 -20.62 12.75
C MET A 440 17.79 -21.95 12.45
N THR A 441 18.95 -22.22 13.03
CA THR A 441 19.70 -23.48 12.87
C THR A 441 20.29 -23.92 14.22
N ASP A 442 20.32 -25.23 14.47
CA ASP A 442 20.96 -25.83 15.65
C ASP A 442 22.10 -26.77 15.23
N ALA A 443 23.32 -26.55 15.73
CA ALA A 443 24.47 -27.39 15.40
C ALA A 443 24.42 -28.80 16.03
N GLU A 444 23.71 -28.97 17.15
CA GLU A 444 23.61 -30.23 17.91
C GLU A 444 22.26 -30.94 17.68
N GLY A 445 21.20 -30.17 17.38
CA GLY A 445 19.85 -30.63 17.08
C GLY A 445 18.96 -30.66 18.32
N GLY A 446 17.80 -30.01 18.26
CA GLY A 446 17.01 -29.70 19.45
C GLY A 446 15.56 -29.33 19.15
N THR A 447 14.81 -28.94 20.20
CA THR A 447 13.41 -28.51 20.10
C THR A 447 13.30 -26.99 20.25
N PHE A 448 12.99 -26.31 19.15
CA PHE A 448 12.85 -24.86 19.10
C PHE A 448 11.38 -24.50 19.30
N SER A 449 11.09 -23.85 20.43
CA SER A 449 9.85 -23.12 20.62
C SER A 449 10.04 -21.69 20.16
N VAL A 450 8.99 -21.09 19.59
CA VAL A 450 8.88 -19.66 19.30
C VAL A 450 7.43 -19.26 19.64
N SER A 451 7.26 -18.35 20.60
CA SER A 451 5.96 -17.86 21.08
C SER A 451 5.88 -16.34 21.02
N ALA A 452 4.67 -15.79 21.10
CA ALA A 452 4.44 -14.37 21.37
C ALA A 452 3.56 -14.24 22.64
N ASN A 453 3.97 -13.39 23.57
CA ASN A 453 3.18 -12.98 24.73
C ASN A 453 3.25 -11.45 24.86
N SER A 454 2.11 -10.81 25.13
CA SER A 454 2.02 -9.40 25.52
C SER A 454 1.68 -9.28 27.02
N ASP A 455 2.36 -8.36 27.70
CA ASP A 455 2.35 -8.25 29.17
C ASP A 455 1.26 -7.29 29.72
N GLY A 456 0.50 -6.65 28.81
CA GLY A 456 -0.60 -5.73 29.11
C GLY A 456 -1.97 -6.27 28.74
N ASN A 457 -3.04 -5.56 29.15
CA ASN A 457 -4.42 -5.85 28.73
C ASN A 457 -4.68 -5.13 27.39
N PRO A 458 -4.57 -5.80 26.22
CA PRO A 458 -3.98 -5.17 25.03
C PRO A 458 -4.99 -4.79 23.92
N PRO A 459 -4.56 -4.00 22.90
CA PRO A 459 -5.22 -3.96 21.59
C PRO A 459 -5.22 -5.35 20.92
N VAL A 460 -6.07 -5.55 19.90
CA VAL A 460 -6.35 -6.91 19.36
C VAL A 460 -5.44 -7.23 18.18
N GLU A 461 -4.16 -7.36 18.48
CA GLU A 461 -3.14 -7.84 17.55
C GLU A 461 -3.34 -9.34 17.25
N THR A 462 -2.65 -9.87 16.23
CA THR A 462 -2.67 -11.31 15.92
C THR A 462 -1.38 -11.76 15.25
N PHE A 463 -0.40 -12.09 16.08
CA PHE A 463 0.88 -12.64 15.64
C PHE A 463 0.70 -14.03 15.03
N TYR A 464 1.23 -14.23 13.83
CA TYR A 464 1.37 -15.57 13.26
C TYR A 464 2.82 -15.79 12.85
N PHE A 465 3.49 -16.69 13.56
CA PHE A 465 4.68 -17.32 13.00
C PHE A 465 4.22 -18.29 11.91
N ILE A 466 4.92 -18.31 10.79
CA ILE A 466 4.72 -19.20 9.64
C ILE A 466 6.08 -19.82 9.37
N SER A 467 6.15 -21.13 9.21
CA SER A 467 7.41 -21.85 9.00
C SER A 467 7.23 -22.96 7.98
N ASN A 468 8.34 -23.53 7.51
CA ASN A 468 8.30 -24.71 6.63
C ASN A 468 7.67 -25.97 7.26
N GLN A 469 7.38 -25.96 8.58
CA GLN A 469 6.65 -27.03 9.30
C GLN A 469 5.20 -26.67 9.69
N GLY A 470 4.71 -25.46 9.39
CA GLY A 470 3.36 -24.99 9.75
C GLY A 470 3.32 -23.58 10.35
N SER A 471 2.13 -23.13 10.80
CA SER A 471 1.92 -21.78 11.33
C SER A 471 1.14 -21.74 12.66
N GLY A 472 1.33 -20.69 13.46
CA GLY A 472 0.61 -20.48 14.73
C GLY A 472 1.11 -19.30 15.58
N LEU A 473 0.40 -19.02 16.67
CA LEU A 473 0.79 -18.09 17.75
C LEU A 473 1.97 -18.63 18.60
N THR A 474 2.20 -19.94 18.54
CA THR A 474 3.40 -20.59 19.04
C THR A 474 3.74 -21.73 18.10
N ILE A 475 4.98 -21.75 17.61
CA ILE A 475 5.54 -22.84 16.82
C ILE A 475 6.47 -23.64 17.73
N THR A 476 6.49 -24.97 17.55
CA THR A 476 7.48 -25.85 18.17
C THR A 476 7.97 -26.85 17.13
N VAL A 477 9.26 -26.80 16.80
CA VAL A 477 9.88 -27.67 15.78
C VAL A 477 11.03 -28.45 16.41
N THR A 478 11.17 -29.71 16.02
CA THR A 478 12.36 -30.51 16.34
C THR A 478 13.27 -30.53 15.13
N LEU A 479 14.48 -30.00 15.27
CA LEU A 479 15.50 -29.93 14.22
C LEU A 479 16.51 -31.07 14.36
N SER A 480 16.96 -31.62 13.24
CA SER A 480 18.18 -32.42 13.16
C SER A 480 19.41 -31.52 13.34
N ALA A 481 20.55 -32.10 13.72
CA ALA A 481 21.81 -31.37 13.79
C ALA A 481 22.18 -30.74 12.43
N ASN A 482 22.32 -29.42 12.41
CA ASN A 482 22.58 -28.54 11.26
C ASN A 482 21.41 -28.45 10.26
N GLU A 483 20.18 -28.71 10.71
CA GLU A 483 18.96 -28.42 9.95
C GLU A 483 18.51 -26.98 10.19
N SER A 484 18.24 -26.24 9.11
CA SER A 484 17.75 -24.85 9.17
C SER A 484 16.24 -24.79 8.96
N ILE A 485 15.58 -23.84 9.63
CA ILE A 485 14.17 -23.53 9.45
C ILE A 485 13.96 -22.03 9.25
N ASP A 486 13.34 -21.69 8.11
CA ASP A 486 12.81 -20.37 7.87
C ASP A 486 11.52 -20.16 8.68
N ILE A 487 11.46 -19.04 9.39
CA ILE A 487 10.24 -18.56 10.05
C ILE A 487 9.95 -17.12 9.59
N THR A 488 8.76 -16.94 9.04
CA THR A 488 8.16 -15.62 8.79
C THR A 488 7.24 -15.28 9.96
N LEU A 489 7.58 -14.25 10.73
CA LEU A 489 6.62 -13.58 11.61
C LEU A 489 5.76 -12.65 10.73
N ARG A 490 4.50 -13.05 10.48
CA ARG A 490 3.50 -12.21 9.82
C ARG A 490 2.90 -11.27 10.86
N LEU A 491 3.31 -10.02 10.82
CA LEU A 491 2.67 -8.93 11.55
C LEU A 491 1.55 -8.33 10.69
N THR A 492 0.49 -7.86 11.35
CA THR A 492 -0.59 -7.11 10.71
C THR A 492 -1.27 -6.26 11.79
N PRO A 493 -1.65 -5.00 11.51
CA PRO A 493 -2.51 -4.22 12.39
C PRO A 493 -3.93 -4.80 12.48
N ALA A 494 -4.75 -4.26 13.37
CA ALA A 494 -6.20 -4.39 13.28
C ALA A 494 -6.75 -2.97 13.04
N LEU A 495 -7.69 -2.83 12.11
CA LEU A 495 -8.24 -1.53 11.71
C LEU A 495 -8.53 -0.60 12.92
N ASN A 496 -7.98 0.60 12.81
CA ASN A 496 -8.20 1.80 13.61
C ASN A 496 -7.75 1.64 15.08
N GLN A 497 -6.47 1.31 15.34
CA GLN A 497 -5.93 1.10 16.71
C GLN A 497 -4.60 1.83 17.01
N TYR A 498 -4.45 2.27 18.27
CA TYR A 498 -3.30 3.02 18.77
C TYR A 498 -2.62 2.27 19.92
N GLY A 499 -1.29 2.18 19.95
CA GLY A 499 -0.59 1.51 21.05
C GLY A 499 0.93 1.36 20.91
N THR A 500 1.49 0.53 21.79
CA THR A 500 2.86 0.00 21.75
C THR A 500 2.85 -1.29 22.57
N ASP A 501 3.38 -2.40 22.05
CA ASP A 501 3.40 -3.71 22.73
C ASP A 501 4.83 -4.33 22.66
N GLU A 502 5.07 -5.45 23.33
CA GLU A 502 6.38 -6.12 23.42
C GLU A 502 6.28 -7.62 23.10
N VAL A 503 6.62 -8.00 21.86
CA VAL A 503 6.50 -9.40 21.38
C VAL A 503 7.65 -10.28 21.89
N ASN A 504 7.46 -10.82 23.08
CA ASN A 504 8.42 -11.71 23.75
C ASN A 504 8.60 -13.07 23.02
N ILE A 505 9.55 -13.12 22.09
CA ILE A 505 10.09 -14.37 21.55
C ILE A 505 10.90 -15.08 22.64
N VAL A 506 10.80 -16.41 22.70
CA VAL A 506 11.48 -17.26 23.70
C VAL A 506 11.92 -18.58 23.07
N ILE A 507 13.23 -18.75 22.88
CA ILE A 507 13.87 -19.98 22.40
C ILE A 507 14.14 -20.93 23.59
N THR A 508 14.17 -22.26 23.36
CA THR A 508 14.29 -23.29 24.42
C THR A 508 15.10 -24.53 24.01
N GLY A 509 16.38 -24.38 23.69
CA GLY A 509 17.28 -25.53 23.43
C GLY A 509 17.44 -26.49 24.64
N ASP A 510 17.65 -27.78 24.32
CA ASP A 510 17.98 -28.99 25.13
C ASP A 510 17.77 -29.02 26.68
N PRO A 511 17.37 -30.16 27.29
CA PRO A 511 17.26 -30.31 28.75
C PRO A 511 18.51 -30.01 29.59
N ALA A 512 19.69 -29.79 28.99
CA ALA A 512 20.92 -29.41 29.68
C ALA A 512 21.08 -27.90 29.95
N GLY A 513 20.44 -26.99 29.20
CA GLY A 513 20.68 -25.54 29.36
C GLY A 513 19.81 -24.62 28.52
N VAL A 514 18.88 -23.91 29.17
CA VAL A 514 17.97 -22.95 28.53
C VAL A 514 18.73 -21.72 28.02
N LEU A 515 18.89 -21.62 26.70
CA LEU A 515 19.19 -20.37 26.00
C LEU A 515 17.88 -19.69 25.61
N SER A 516 17.47 -18.68 26.39
CA SER A 516 16.34 -17.80 26.08
C SER A 516 16.85 -16.42 25.67
N GLU A 517 16.87 -16.15 24.38
CA GLU A 517 16.93 -14.77 23.88
C GLU A 517 15.52 -14.17 23.90
N GLN A 518 15.43 -12.86 24.14
CA GLN A 518 14.20 -12.07 24.11
C GLN A 518 14.42 -10.84 23.22
N SER A 519 13.42 -10.52 22.39
CA SER A 519 13.33 -9.27 21.65
C SER A 519 12.02 -8.56 22.00
N SER A 520 11.99 -7.24 21.81
CA SER A 520 10.79 -6.40 21.90
C SER A 520 10.47 -5.83 20.52
N ILE A 521 9.20 -5.54 20.23
CA ILE A 521 8.76 -5.06 18.91
C ILE A 521 7.99 -3.75 19.09
N ASN A 522 8.69 -2.61 19.07
CA ASN A 522 8.06 -1.29 19.18
C ASN A 522 7.30 -0.92 17.90
N VAL A 523 6.00 -1.26 17.85
CA VAL A 523 5.07 -0.73 16.85
C VAL A 523 4.80 0.76 17.14
N ARG A 524 4.73 1.59 16.09
CA ARG A 524 4.31 3.00 16.13
C ARG A 524 3.51 3.33 14.88
N ASN A 525 2.44 4.10 15.06
CA ASN A 525 1.49 4.51 14.01
C ASN A 525 2.15 5.16 12.78
N ALA A 526 1.48 5.03 11.64
CA ALA A 526 1.47 6.00 10.55
C ALA A 526 0.02 6.20 10.08
N SER A 527 -0.24 7.33 9.42
CA SER A 527 -1.56 7.79 8.98
C SER A 527 -2.25 6.84 7.99
N ASP A 528 -3.59 6.85 8.01
CA ASP A 528 -4.49 6.14 7.12
C ASP A 528 -5.09 7.05 6.02
N ALA A 529 -5.74 6.45 5.02
CA ALA A 529 -6.43 7.21 3.97
C ALA A 529 -7.88 7.49 4.41
N PRO A 530 -8.41 8.71 4.24
CA PRO A 530 -9.78 9.03 4.64
C PRO A 530 -10.84 8.15 3.97
N SER A 531 -12.03 8.10 4.56
CA SER A 531 -13.21 7.47 3.96
C SER A 531 -14.29 8.49 3.60
N ILE A 532 -14.95 8.30 2.45
CA ILE A 532 -16.10 9.10 2.02
C ILE A 532 -17.35 8.21 2.08
N GLN A 533 -18.36 8.64 2.82
CA GLN A 533 -19.65 7.97 2.96
C GLN A 533 -20.78 8.87 2.43
N PHE A 534 -21.69 8.27 1.66
CA PHE A 534 -22.84 8.93 1.01
C PHE A 534 -24.16 8.35 1.56
N ASP A 535 -25.27 9.10 1.43
CA ASP A 535 -26.63 8.57 1.66
C ASP A 535 -27.05 7.63 0.50
N ASN A 536 -26.42 6.47 0.46
CA ASN A 536 -26.59 5.43 -0.54
C ASN A 536 -27.87 4.62 -0.29
N GLN A 537 -28.56 4.21 -1.37
CA GLN A 537 -29.75 3.37 -1.29
C GLN A 537 -29.71 2.22 -2.28
N TRP A 538 -30.31 1.09 -1.90
CA TRP A 538 -30.48 -0.06 -2.77
C TRP A 538 -31.54 0.22 -3.84
N THR A 539 -31.17 0.06 -5.11
CA THR A 539 -32.03 0.28 -6.28
C THR A 539 -32.13 -0.99 -7.13
N VAL A 540 -33.18 -1.14 -7.94
CA VAL A 540 -33.36 -2.29 -8.85
C VAL A 540 -32.84 -1.94 -10.23
N MET A 541 -32.02 -2.81 -10.81
CA MET A 541 -31.57 -2.73 -12.21
C MET A 541 -32.37 -3.69 -13.09
N ASP A 542 -32.57 -3.34 -14.37
CA ASP A 542 -33.10 -4.27 -15.37
C ASP A 542 -31.93 -5.13 -15.90
N SER A 543 -32.07 -6.45 -15.80
CA SER A 543 -31.08 -7.43 -16.24
C SER A 543 -31.36 -8.01 -17.62
N GLY A 544 -32.50 -7.66 -18.23
CA GLY A 544 -33.00 -8.25 -19.48
C GLY A 544 -33.42 -9.72 -19.39
N VAL A 545 -33.20 -10.40 -18.26
CA VAL A 545 -33.47 -11.83 -18.06
C VAL A 545 -34.58 -12.08 -17.03
N THR A 546 -35.13 -13.30 -17.02
CA THR A 546 -36.26 -13.71 -16.14
C THR A 546 -36.03 -15.04 -15.43
N VAL A 547 -34.78 -15.49 -15.37
CA VAL A 547 -34.32 -16.71 -14.72
C VAL A 547 -33.54 -16.36 -13.45
N ASP A 548 -33.47 -17.29 -12.49
CA ASP A 548 -32.60 -17.11 -11.33
C ASP A 548 -31.14 -16.88 -11.76
N LEU A 549 -30.61 -15.72 -11.36
CA LEU A 549 -29.17 -15.48 -11.24
C LEU A 549 -28.69 -16.13 -9.93
N LYS A 550 -27.47 -16.64 -9.92
CA LYS A 550 -26.91 -17.44 -8.82
C LYS A 550 -25.61 -16.92 -8.25
N ASP A 551 -24.84 -16.18 -9.04
CA ASP A 551 -23.59 -15.57 -8.61
C ASP A 551 -23.29 -14.30 -9.41
N ILE A 552 -22.50 -13.41 -8.83
CA ILE A 552 -22.08 -12.13 -9.41
C ILE A 552 -20.62 -11.83 -9.02
N TRP A 553 -19.87 -11.28 -9.98
CA TRP A 553 -18.52 -10.78 -9.77
C TRP A 553 -18.40 -9.38 -10.38
N ILE A 554 -17.82 -8.43 -9.64
CA ILE A 554 -17.65 -7.02 -10.05
C ILE A 554 -16.17 -6.72 -10.28
N GLU A 555 -15.82 -6.25 -11.47
CA GLU A 555 -14.47 -5.78 -11.78
C GLU A 555 -14.27 -4.33 -11.32
N ASN A 556 -15.22 -3.46 -11.66
CA ASN A 556 -15.16 -2.02 -11.39
C ASN A 556 -16.57 -1.40 -11.46
N SER A 557 -16.68 -0.10 -11.16
CA SER A 557 -17.97 0.60 -11.09
C SER A 557 -18.78 0.61 -12.41
N THR A 558 -18.16 0.25 -13.53
CA THR A 558 -18.75 0.19 -14.87
C THR A 558 -18.74 -1.21 -15.48
N HIS A 559 -18.28 -2.24 -14.75
CA HIS A 559 -18.19 -3.61 -15.27
C HIS A 559 -18.36 -4.71 -14.22
N ALA A 560 -19.30 -5.63 -14.49
CA ALA A 560 -19.58 -6.81 -13.69
C ALA A 560 -20.12 -7.96 -14.57
N TYR A 561 -20.00 -9.19 -14.09
CA TYR A 561 -20.60 -10.39 -14.68
C TYR A 561 -21.55 -11.05 -13.69
N ALA A 562 -22.72 -11.50 -14.15
CA ALA A 562 -23.61 -12.34 -13.35
C ALA A 562 -24.07 -13.57 -14.15
N VAL A 563 -24.27 -14.68 -13.45
CA VAL A 563 -24.54 -16.00 -14.07
C VAL A 563 -25.77 -16.67 -13.48
N GLY A 564 -26.41 -17.55 -14.24
CA GLY A 564 -27.68 -18.16 -13.81
C GLY A 564 -28.08 -19.46 -14.50
N TYR A 565 -29.32 -19.85 -14.23
CA TYR A 565 -29.91 -21.07 -14.76
C TYR A 565 -30.38 -20.92 -16.22
N THR A 566 -30.42 -22.03 -16.96
CA THR A 566 -30.90 -22.09 -18.36
C THR A 566 -30.06 -21.26 -19.34
N ASP A 567 -28.76 -21.57 -19.40
CA ASP A 567 -27.83 -21.03 -20.40
C ASP A 567 -27.63 -19.49 -20.31
N VAL A 568 -27.62 -18.92 -19.10
CA VAL A 568 -27.51 -17.46 -18.88
C VAL A 568 -26.18 -17.04 -18.26
N ILE A 569 -25.51 -16.13 -18.98
CA ILE A 569 -24.43 -15.25 -18.52
C ILE A 569 -24.81 -13.83 -18.98
N ILE A 570 -24.76 -12.84 -18.10
CA ILE A 570 -24.97 -11.42 -18.40
C ILE A 570 -23.76 -10.58 -17.96
N GLU A 571 -23.54 -9.48 -18.67
CA GLU A 571 -22.39 -8.57 -18.54
C GLU A 571 -22.92 -7.14 -18.41
N PHE A 572 -22.50 -6.41 -17.37
CA PHE A 572 -22.90 -5.03 -17.11
C PHE A 572 -21.91 -4.08 -17.77
N VAL A 573 -22.31 -3.36 -18.83
CA VAL A 573 -21.43 -2.45 -19.58
C VAL A 573 -22.21 -1.23 -20.07
N ASN A 574 -21.58 -0.06 -20.05
CA ASN A 574 -22.22 1.21 -20.44
C ASN A 574 -23.50 1.53 -19.64
N ASP A 575 -23.51 1.17 -18.35
CA ASP A 575 -24.62 1.32 -17.40
C ASP A 575 -25.90 0.48 -17.71
N GLU A 576 -25.83 -0.50 -18.63
CA GLU A 576 -26.89 -1.48 -18.91
C GLU A 576 -26.39 -2.92 -18.80
N TRP A 577 -27.28 -3.90 -18.59
CA TRP A 577 -26.96 -5.33 -18.61
C TRP A 577 -27.23 -5.95 -19.99
N GLU A 578 -26.22 -6.55 -20.60
CA GLU A 578 -26.31 -7.26 -21.88
C GLU A 578 -26.19 -8.79 -21.70
N SER A 579 -26.80 -9.57 -22.61
CA SER A 579 -26.75 -11.04 -22.59
C SER A 579 -25.58 -11.60 -23.41
N VAL A 580 -24.70 -12.36 -22.76
CA VAL A 580 -23.42 -12.79 -23.33
C VAL A 580 -23.56 -14.06 -24.18
N SER A 581 -23.12 -14.01 -25.43
CA SER A 581 -23.18 -15.14 -26.37
C SER A 581 -22.04 -16.15 -26.17
N HIS A 582 -22.14 -17.03 -25.17
CA HIS A 582 -21.11 -18.04 -24.86
C HIS A 582 -21.18 -19.35 -25.70
N GLY A 583 -22.36 -19.77 -26.17
CA GLY A 583 -22.52 -20.89 -27.10
C GLY A 583 -22.49 -22.31 -26.50
N TYR A 584 -22.62 -22.43 -25.18
CA TYR A 584 -22.74 -23.70 -24.44
C TYR A 584 -24.15 -23.85 -23.85
N SER A 585 -24.45 -24.97 -23.20
CA SER A 585 -25.71 -25.13 -22.44
C SER A 585 -25.51 -25.85 -21.11
N GLY A 586 -26.21 -25.36 -20.09
CA GLY A 586 -26.06 -25.73 -18.69
C GLY A 586 -26.66 -24.69 -17.74
N ASN A 587 -26.78 -25.06 -16.47
CA ASN A 587 -26.97 -24.07 -15.40
C ASN A 587 -25.59 -23.61 -14.95
N PHE A 588 -25.37 -22.31 -14.85
CA PHE A 588 -24.19 -21.76 -14.22
C PHE A 588 -24.44 -21.56 -12.73
N PHE A 589 -23.43 -21.82 -11.89
CA PHE A 589 -23.56 -21.81 -10.43
C PHE A 589 -22.73 -20.71 -9.77
N SER A 590 -21.53 -20.44 -10.28
CA SER A 590 -20.62 -19.41 -9.76
C SER A 590 -19.80 -18.75 -10.88
N VAL A 591 -19.38 -17.50 -10.63
CA VAL A 591 -18.54 -16.66 -11.49
C VAL A 591 -17.45 -15.98 -10.67
N TRP A 592 -16.24 -15.91 -11.23
CA TRP A 592 -15.11 -15.18 -10.65
C TRP A 592 -14.16 -14.76 -11.78
N GLY A 593 -13.53 -13.60 -11.66
CA GLY A 593 -12.57 -13.11 -12.63
C GLY A 593 -11.45 -12.28 -12.02
N THR A 594 -10.53 -11.85 -12.87
CA THR A 594 -9.43 -10.92 -12.50
C THR A 594 -9.35 -9.70 -13.41
N ALA A 595 -10.02 -9.72 -14.56
CA ALA A 595 -10.19 -8.60 -15.47
C ALA A 595 -11.42 -8.84 -16.37
N ALA A 596 -11.85 -7.79 -17.07
CA ALA A 596 -12.89 -7.81 -18.10
C ALA A 596 -12.75 -8.97 -19.10
N ASP A 597 -11.50 -9.33 -19.42
CA ASP A 597 -11.11 -10.34 -20.40
C ASP A 597 -10.56 -11.64 -19.79
N ASP A 598 -10.66 -11.82 -18.47
CA ASP A 598 -10.16 -12.98 -17.71
C ASP A 598 -11.20 -13.43 -16.66
N VAL A 599 -12.23 -14.17 -17.12
CA VAL A 599 -13.43 -14.54 -16.33
C VAL A 599 -13.76 -16.03 -16.42
N TYR A 600 -14.01 -16.67 -15.28
CA TYR A 600 -14.33 -18.08 -15.13
C TYR A 600 -15.75 -18.30 -14.60
N VAL A 601 -16.45 -19.31 -15.13
CA VAL A 601 -17.80 -19.71 -14.68
C VAL A 601 -17.92 -21.22 -14.51
N SER A 602 -18.69 -21.68 -13.52
CA SER A 602 -18.90 -23.10 -13.23
C SER A 602 -20.21 -23.61 -13.81
N SER A 603 -20.20 -24.74 -14.52
CA SER A 603 -21.44 -25.43 -14.91
C SER A 603 -21.28 -26.95 -14.90
N GLY A 604 -21.98 -27.61 -13.96
CA GLY A 604 -21.82 -29.05 -13.76
C GLY A 604 -20.40 -29.39 -13.32
N SER A 605 -19.78 -30.37 -13.97
CA SER A 605 -18.37 -30.75 -13.79
C SER A 605 -17.41 -30.08 -14.78
N THR A 606 -17.85 -29.02 -15.46
CA THR A 606 -17.07 -28.34 -16.51
C THR A 606 -16.97 -26.84 -16.22
N PRO A 607 -15.75 -26.28 -16.09
CA PRO A 607 -15.56 -24.85 -16.04
C PRO A 607 -15.49 -24.28 -17.46
N TYR A 608 -15.92 -23.03 -17.60
CA TYR A 608 -15.79 -22.26 -18.83
C TYR A 608 -15.03 -20.97 -18.56
N TYR A 609 -14.24 -20.54 -19.53
CA TYR A 609 -13.30 -19.42 -19.41
C TYR A 609 -13.42 -18.44 -20.58
N TYR A 610 -13.61 -17.16 -20.27
CA TYR A 610 -13.59 -16.06 -21.22
C TYR A 610 -12.20 -15.43 -21.30
N ASN A 611 -11.71 -15.20 -22.51
CA ASN A 611 -10.35 -14.72 -22.80
C ASN A 611 -10.30 -13.40 -23.60
N GLY A 612 -11.26 -12.50 -23.36
CA GLY A 612 -11.42 -11.23 -24.10
C GLY A 612 -11.87 -11.37 -25.56
N MET A 613 -12.08 -12.61 -26.04
CA MET A 613 -12.44 -12.90 -27.43
C MET A 613 -13.51 -13.97 -27.57
N SER A 614 -13.56 -14.95 -26.66
CA SER A 614 -14.43 -16.12 -26.77
C SER A 614 -14.58 -16.87 -25.45
N TRP A 615 -15.71 -17.54 -25.26
CA TRP A 615 -15.90 -18.51 -24.19
C TRP A 615 -15.34 -19.88 -24.58
N ASN A 616 -14.45 -20.41 -23.76
CA ASN A 616 -13.74 -21.67 -23.98
C ASN A 616 -14.13 -22.69 -22.91
N ASN A 617 -14.18 -23.97 -23.29
CA ASN A 617 -14.34 -25.09 -22.37
C ASN A 617 -12.97 -25.48 -21.81
N ASP A 618 -12.78 -25.37 -20.49
CA ASP A 618 -11.50 -25.65 -19.83
C ASP A 618 -11.50 -27.07 -19.22
N SER A 619 -11.56 -28.07 -20.11
CA SER A 619 -11.74 -29.48 -19.74
C SER A 619 -10.53 -30.07 -19.00
N GLY A 620 -10.74 -30.60 -17.80
CA GLY A 620 -9.71 -31.36 -17.07
C GLY A 620 -10.06 -31.79 -15.64
N MET A 621 -11.20 -31.37 -15.11
CA MET A 621 -11.63 -31.60 -13.72
C MET A 621 -12.16 -33.02 -13.42
N GLY A 622 -12.46 -33.26 -12.14
CA GLY A 622 -13.19 -34.43 -11.65
C GLY A 622 -14.65 -34.51 -12.15
N SER A 623 -15.40 -35.50 -11.64
CA SER A 623 -16.71 -35.88 -12.21
C SER A 623 -17.94 -35.27 -11.52
N GLN A 624 -17.76 -34.37 -10.57
CA GLN A 624 -18.82 -33.85 -9.70
C GLN A 624 -19.26 -32.42 -10.08
N THR A 625 -20.45 -32.00 -9.67
CA THR A 625 -20.88 -30.60 -9.79
C THR A 625 -19.99 -29.72 -8.92
N VAL A 626 -19.46 -28.63 -9.48
CA VAL A 626 -18.85 -27.54 -8.68
C VAL A 626 -19.86 -26.40 -8.51
N HIS A 627 -19.91 -25.86 -7.28
CA HIS A 627 -20.89 -24.87 -6.85
C HIS A 627 -20.29 -23.47 -6.71
N ALA A 628 -19.05 -23.34 -6.20
CA ALA A 628 -18.34 -22.06 -6.07
C ALA A 628 -16.94 -22.07 -6.70
N ILE A 629 -16.53 -20.93 -7.25
CA ILE A 629 -15.20 -20.62 -7.78
C ILE A 629 -14.57 -19.51 -6.93
N TRP A 630 -13.26 -19.58 -6.68
CA TRP A 630 -12.48 -18.45 -6.18
C TRP A 630 -11.00 -18.61 -6.56
N GLY A 631 -10.27 -17.51 -6.75
CA GLY A 631 -8.82 -17.52 -6.92
C GLY A 631 -8.16 -16.31 -6.24
N PRO A 632 -6.90 -16.44 -5.76
CA PRO A 632 -6.11 -15.28 -5.32
C PRO A 632 -5.43 -14.54 -6.49
N ASP A 633 -5.26 -15.18 -7.65
CA ASP A 633 -4.51 -14.65 -8.79
C ASP A 633 -4.93 -15.34 -10.13
N PRO A 634 -4.66 -14.76 -11.31
CA PRO A 634 -5.09 -15.33 -12.60
C PRO A 634 -4.48 -16.70 -12.95
N ALA A 635 -3.38 -17.10 -12.31
CA ALA A 635 -2.72 -18.39 -12.54
C ALA A 635 -3.19 -19.50 -11.57
N THR A 636 -3.87 -19.13 -10.48
CA THR A 636 -4.27 -20.03 -9.38
C THR A 636 -5.78 -19.94 -9.13
N ILE A 637 -6.52 -21.01 -9.45
CA ILE A 637 -8.00 -21.02 -9.30
C ILE A 637 -8.43 -22.27 -8.54
N TYR A 638 -9.40 -22.11 -7.64
CA TYR A 638 -9.98 -23.17 -6.84
C TYR A 638 -11.48 -23.29 -7.11
N MET A 639 -12.00 -24.52 -7.09
CA MET A 639 -13.44 -24.77 -7.15
C MET A 639 -13.83 -25.88 -6.16
N VAL A 640 -15.01 -25.76 -5.55
CA VAL A 640 -15.57 -26.71 -4.57
C VAL A 640 -16.93 -27.23 -5.01
N GLY A 641 -17.31 -28.45 -4.58
CA GLY A 641 -18.47 -29.11 -5.16
C GLY A 641 -19.15 -30.23 -4.36
N ASP A 642 -20.00 -30.98 -5.08
CA ASP A 642 -20.71 -32.17 -4.59
C ASP A 642 -19.75 -33.21 -4.00
N LEU A 643 -20.21 -33.93 -2.96
CA LEU A 643 -19.49 -35.03 -2.31
C LEU A 643 -18.08 -34.66 -1.79
N GLY A 644 -17.81 -33.37 -1.59
CA GLY A 644 -16.51 -32.87 -1.14
C GLY A 644 -15.46 -32.83 -2.25
N GLU A 645 -15.85 -32.72 -3.52
CA GLU A 645 -14.92 -32.40 -4.61
C GLU A 645 -14.27 -31.04 -4.34
N ILE A 646 -12.94 -30.99 -4.50
CA ILE A 646 -12.20 -29.73 -4.58
C ILE A 646 -11.14 -29.91 -5.66
N VAL A 647 -11.05 -28.93 -6.56
CA VAL A 647 -10.04 -28.89 -7.62
C VAL A 647 -9.25 -27.59 -7.54
N SER A 648 -7.99 -27.64 -7.98
CA SER A 648 -7.16 -26.47 -8.22
C SER A 648 -6.61 -26.48 -9.65
N LYS A 649 -6.57 -25.30 -10.27
CA LYS A 649 -5.86 -25.03 -11.51
C LYS A 649 -4.58 -24.28 -11.16
N ILE A 650 -3.44 -24.91 -11.48
CA ILE A 650 -2.13 -24.25 -11.55
C ILE A 650 -1.53 -24.70 -12.88
N GLY A 651 -1.83 -23.95 -13.94
CA GLY A 651 -1.63 -24.36 -15.34
C GLY A 651 -2.58 -25.46 -15.82
N THR A 652 -2.81 -26.52 -15.03
CA THR A 652 -3.77 -27.59 -15.29
C THR A 652 -4.60 -27.93 -14.05
N TRP A 653 -5.79 -28.51 -14.26
CA TRP A 653 -6.69 -28.97 -13.20
C TRP A 653 -6.16 -30.19 -12.45
N ASN A 654 -6.22 -30.15 -11.11
CA ASN A 654 -5.81 -31.19 -10.18
C ASN A 654 -6.88 -31.35 -9.08
N THR A 655 -7.37 -32.57 -8.83
CA THR A 655 -8.25 -32.85 -7.68
C THR A 655 -7.44 -32.92 -6.38
N MET A 656 -7.94 -32.26 -5.33
CA MET A 656 -7.36 -32.26 -3.98
C MET A 656 -8.17 -33.16 -3.02
N THR A 657 -7.57 -33.56 -1.90
CA THR A 657 -8.25 -34.36 -0.88
C THR A 657 -8.90 -33.45 0.16
N SER A 658 -10.25 -33.41 0.19
CA SER A 658 -11.05 -32.58 1.09
C SER A 658 -11.24 -33.14 2.51
N ASN A 659 -11.03 -34.45 2.68
CA ASN A 659 -11.33 -35.20 3.90
C ASN A 659 -12.81 -35.16 4.37
N THR A 660 -13.74 -34.76 3.49
CA THR A 660 -15.19 -34.81 3.72
C THR A 660 -15.92 -35.50 2.57
N SER A 661 -17.17 -35.90 2.79
CA SER A 661 -18.09 -36.39 1.75
C SER A 661 -19.40 -35.58 1.72
N GLN A 662 -19.38 -34.40 2.32
CA GLN A 662 -20.48 -33.42 2.35
C GLN A 662 -20.34 -32.48 1.16
N ASN A 663 -21.45 -31.97 0.64
CA ASN A 663 -21.43 -31.00 -0.44
C ASN A 663 -20.86 -29.67 0.08
N LEU A 664 -20.00 -29.04 -0.71
CA LEU A 664 -19.46 -27.71 -0.46
C LEU A 664 -20.18 -26.71 -1.36
N TYR A 665 -20.58 -25.57 -0.80
CA TYR A 665 -21.43 -24.58 -1.47
C TYR A 665 -20.74 -23.22 -1.64
N GLY A 666 -19.93 -22.78 -0.67
CA GLY A 666 -19.20 -21.51 -0.71
C GLY A 666 -17.71 -21.69 -0.48
N LEU A 667 -16.92 -20.77 -1.04
CA LEU A 667 -15.46 -20.78 -1.04
C LEU A 667 -14.93 -19.33 -1.02
N SER A 668 -14.01 -19.02 -0.11
CA SER A 668 -13.34 -17.72 -0.06
C SER A 668 -11.98 -17.82 0.65
N GLY A 669 -11.07 -16.91 0.35
CA GLY A 669 -9.75 -16.79 0.96
C GLY A 669 -9.19 -15.38 0.77
N ASN A 670 -7.91 -15.21 1.06
CA ASN A 670 -7.16 -13.99 0.70
C ASN A 670 -5.90 -14.33 -0.10
N ASP A 671 -5.19 -15.39 0.30
CA ASP A 671 -4.07 -15.96 -0.42
C ASP A 671 -4.25 -17.49 -0.61
N SER A 672 -3.42 -18.11 -1.45
CA SER A 672 -3.40 -19.58 -1.65
C SER A 672 -2.95 -20.36 -0.40
N GLY A 673 -2.50 -19.67 0.65
CA GLY A 673 -2.11 -20.23 1.94
C GLY A 673 -3.24 -20.33 2.97
N ARG A 674 -4.34 -19.57 2.83
CA ARG A 674 -5.48 -19.57 3.75
C ARG A 674 -6.83 -19.35 3.03
N MET A 675 -7.57 -20.43 2.84
CA MET A 675 -8.93 -20.45 2.30
C MET A 675 -9.88 -21.22 3.21
N PHE A 676 -11.17 -20.90 3.14
CA PHE A 676 -12.26 -21.65 3.78
C PHE A 676 -13.28 -22.08 2.74
N ALA A 677 -13.80 -23.30 2.89
CA ALA A 677 -14.97 -23.77 2.16
C ALA A 677 -16.02 -24.29 3.13
N VAL A 678 -17.28 -23.97 2.86
CA VAL A 678 -18.43 -24.26 3.73
C VAL A 678 -19.49 -25.04 2.98
N GLY A 679 -20.37 -25.76 3.69
CA GLY A 679 -21.34 -26.62 3.03
C GLY A 679 -22.33 -27.36 3.93
N SER A 680 -22.82 -28.49 3.42
CA SER A 680 -23.94 -29.23 4.00
C SER A 680 -23.64 -29.83 5.38
N SER A 681 -24.68 -30.02 6.19
CA SER A 681 -24.59 -30.48 7.59
C SER A 681 -23.72 -29.60 8.50
N GLY A 682 -23.57 -28.31 8.19
CA GLY A 682 -22.69 -27.39 8.91
C GLY A 682 -21.20 -27.63 8.65
N THR A 683 -20.84 -28.26 7.52
CA THR A 683 -19.45 -28.54 7.15
C THR A 683 -18.67 -27.25 6.99
N ILE A 684 -17.49 -27.21 7.60
CA ILE A 684 -16.47 -26.20 7.35
C ILE A 684 -15.15 -26.93 7.18
N ILE A 685 -14.43 -26.61 6.11
CA ILE A 685 -13.05 -27.06 5.89
C ILE A 685 -12.16 -25.84 5.64
N GLN A 686 -10.90 -25.93 6.05
CA GLN A 686 -9.90 -24.89 5.85
C GLN A 686 -8.73 -25.46 5.06
N ASN A 687 -8.29 -24.71 4.04
CA ASN A 687 -6.97 -24.91 3.45
C ASN A 687 -5.92 -24.17 4.27
N SER A 688 -4.83 -24.88 4.59
CA SER A 688 -3.59 -24.28 5.07
C SER A 688 -2.44 -24.86 4.26
N THR A 689 -1.64 -23.99 3.64
CA THR A 689 -0.45 -24.38 2.84
C THR A 689 -0.73 -25.50 1.83
N GLY A 690 -1.85 -25.42 1.11
CA GLY A 690 -2.28 -26.39 0.10
C GLY A 690 -3.05 -27.62 0.64
N VAL A 691 -3.13 -27.82 1.96
CA VAL A 691 -3.79 -29.00 2.56
C VAL A 691 -5.16 -28.63 3.15
N TRP A 692 -6.21 -29.35 2.74
CA TRP A 692 -7.57 -29.18 3.27
C TRP A 692 -7.83 -30.04 4.50
N SER A 693 -8.34 -29.41 5.57
CA SER A 693 -8.62 -30.02 6.87
C SER A 693 -10.00 -29.63 7.40
N ALA A 694 -10.63 -30.52 8.17
CA ALA A 694 -11.98 -30.29 8.69
C ALA A 694 -11.98 -29.48 10.00
N MET A 695 -12.83 -28.45 10.06
CA MET A 695 -12.94 -27.53 11.20
C MET A 695 -14.14 -27.87 12.07
N SER A 696 -14.06 -27.51 13.37
CA SER A 696 -15.19 -27.68 14.29
C SER A 696 -16.22 -26.57 14.10
N SER A 697 -17.41 -26.94 13.62
CA SER A 697 -18.56 -26.05 13.47
C SER A 697 -19.45 -26.06 14.73
N THR A 698 -20.11 -24.93 15.00
CA THR A 698 -21.11 -24.80 16.09
C THR A 698 -22.55 -25.00 15.62
N THR A 699 -22.75 -25.38 14.36
CA THR A 699 -24.06 -25.70 13.79
C THR A 699 -24.03 -27.01 13.00
N ALA A 700 -25.23 -27.55 12.72
CA ALA A 700 -25.45 -28.65 11.78
C ALA A 700 -26.42 -28.24 10.64
N ASN A 701 -26.78 -26.95 10.57
CA ASN A 701 -27.50 -26.37 9.44
C ASN A 701 -26.54 -26.20 8.26
N ASP A 702 -27.04 -26.29 7.03
CA ASP A 702 -26.23 -26.04 5.85
C ASP A 702 -25.72 -24.59 5.82
N LEU A 703 -24.46 -24.42 5.41
CA LEU A 703 -23.80 -23.12 5.21
C LEU A 703 -23.62 -22.91 3.71
N HIS A 704 -24.01 -21.75 3.20
CA HIS A 704 -24.01 -21.42 1.78
C HIS A 704 -22.81 -20.54 1.43
N GLY A 705 -22.85 -19.24 1.72
CA GLY A 705 -21.73 -18.34 1.50
C GLY A 705 -20.70 -18.32 2.63
N VAL A 706 -19.47 -17.92 2.28
CA VAL A 706 -18.39 -17.61 3.23
C VAL A 706 -17.54 -16.48 2.66
N TRP A 707 -17.26 -15.48 3.48
CA TRP A 707 -16.29 -14.42 3.20
C TRP A 707 -15.10 -14.56 4.15
N ALA A 708 -13.88 -14.34 3.68
CA ALA A 708 -12.67 -14.45 4.48
C ALA A 708 -11.68 -13.33 4.18
N ASN A 709 -10.94 -12.91 5.22
CA ASN A 709 -9.71 -12.15 5.08
C ASN A 709 -8.60 -12.79 5.93
N ASP A 710 -7.43 -12.15 5.99
CA ASP A 710 -6.25 -12.63 6.71
C ASP A 710 -6.49 -13.19 8.11
N ARG A 711 -7.46 -12.63 8.86
CA ARG A 711 -7.61 -12.86 10.30
C ARG A 711 -8.97 -13.43 10.72
N ARG A 712 -10.01 -13.22 9.91
CA ARG A 712 -11.39 -13.56 10.23
C ARG A 712 -12.08 -14.12 9.00
N ALA A 713 -13.02 -15.02 9.22
CA ALA A 713 -13.94 -15.49 8.20
C ALA A 713 -15.36 -15.49 8.76
N TYR A 714 -16.35 -15.30 7.90
CA TYR A 714 -17.75 -15.24 8.26
C TYR A 714 -18.54 -16.13 7.31
N ALA A 715 -19.28 -17.10 7.84
CA ALA A 715 -20.03 -18.08 7.07
C ALA A 715 -21.52 -17.94 7.36
N VAL A 716 -22.35 -17.94 6.31
CA VAL A 716 -23.80 -17.73 6.42
C VAL A 716 -24.58 -18.97 5.98
N GLY A 717 -25.85 -19.09 6.39
CA GLY A 717 -26.66 -20.25 6.02
C GLY A 717 -28.08 -20.32 6.60
N VAL A 718 -28.66 -21.51 6.46
CA VAL A 718 -30.08 -21.82 6.65
C VAL A 718 -30.56 -21.54 8.09
N ASN A 719 -31.75 -20.96 8.26
CA ASN A 719 -32.33 -20.41 9.49
C ASN A 719 -31.50 -19.25 10.09
N GLY A 720 -31.17 -18.24 9.27
CA GLY A 720 -30.49 -17.02 9.69
C GLY A 720 -29.14 -17.27 10.34
N LYS A 721 -28.40 -18.31 9.93
CA LYS A 721 -27.13 -18.66 10.57
C LYS A 721 -26.03 -17.73 10.08
N ILE A 722 -25.28 -17.19 11.03
CA ILE A 722 -24.02 -16.50 10.79
C ILE A 722 -23.02 -17.05 11.81
N LEU A 723 -21.86 -17.50 11.33
CA LEU A 723 -20.74 -17.95 12.14
C LEU A 723 -19.54 -17.03 11.90
N LYS A 724 -18.82 -16.67 12.96
CA LYS A 724 -17.57 -15.89 12.94
C LYS A 724 -16.40 -16.78 13.33
N TYR A 725 -15.41 -16.88 12.45
CA TYR A 725 -14.10 -17.43 12.75
C TYR A 725 -13.22 -16.36 13.39
N ALA A 726 -12.72 -16.65 14.59
CA ALA A 726 -11.71 -15.85 15.27
C ALA A 726 -10.84 -16.76 16.16
N SER A 727 -9.54 -16.45 16.24
CA SER A 727 -8.58 -17.11 17.15
C SER A 727 -8.61 -18.64 17.10
N GLY A 728 -8.74 -19.23 15.90
CA GLY A 728 -8.79 -20.68 15.69
C GLY A 728 -10.15 -21.35 15.85
N THR A 729 -11.22 -20.59 16.13
CA THR A 729 -12.54 -21.15 16.47
C THR A 729 -13.70 -20.49 15.72
N TRP A 730 -14.72 -21.28 15.37
CA TRP A 730 -15.98 -20.78 14.82
C TRP A 730 -17.03 -20.58 15.92
N THR A 731 -17.63 -19.40 15.97
CA THR A 731 -18.62 -18.99 16.98
C THR A 731 -19.88 -18.47 16.32
N ALA A 732 -21.06 -18.80 16.85
CA ALA A 732 -22.33 -18.33 16.27
C ALA A 732 -22.62 -16.87 16.66
N MET A 733 -22.98 -16.05 15.67
CA MET A 733 -23.47 -14.69 15.85
C MET A 733 -25.01 -14.67 15.90
N ASN A 734 -25.58 -13.57 16.39
CA ASN A 734 -27.00 -13.28 16.22
C ASN A 734 -27.20 -12.40 14.97
N SER A 735 -28.00 -12.88 14.03
CA SER A 735 -28.38 -12.18 12.79
C SER A 735 -29.68 -11.38 12.91
N GLY A 736 -30.45 -11.58 13.99
CA GLY A 736 -31.79 -10.99 14.16
C GLY A 736 -32.90 -11.68 13.35
N THR A 737 -32.57 -12.43 12.29
CA THR A 737 -33.53 -13.05 11.37
C THR A 737 -33.62 -14.59 11.52
N SER A 738 -34.65 -15.18 10.91
CA SER A 738 -34.77 -16.62 10.66
C SER A 738 -34.77 -17.00 9.18
N ASN A 739 -34.67 -16.03 8.27
CA ASN A 739 -34.60 -16.28 6.83
C ASN A 739 -33.30 -16.97 6.45
N ASP A 740 -33.32 -17.79 5.41
CA ASP A 740 -32.12 -18.43 4.89
C ASP A 740 -31.21 -17.38 4.25
N LEU A 741 -29.95 -17.32 4.69
CA LEU A 741 -28.92 -16.47 4.12
C LEU A 741 -28.10 -17.30 3.14
N TYR A 742 -28.01 -16.82 1.90
CA TYR A 742 -27.33 -17.54 0.82
C TYR A 742 -25.89 -17.08 0.67
N ASP A 743 -25.58 -15.80 0.84
CA ASP A 743 -24.25 -15.28 0.58
C ASP A 743 -23.84 -14.07 1.44
N ILE A 744 -22.55 -13.77 1.47
CA ILE A 744 -21.92 -12.74 2.30
C ILE A 744 -20.68 -12.13 1.64
N TRP A 745 -20.60 -10.80 1.67
CA TRP A 745 -19.45 -10.00 1.24
C TRP A 745 -19.00 -9.03 2.36
N GLY A 746 -17.84 -8.39 2.21
CA GLY A 746 -17.47 -7.22 3.02
C GLY A 746 -16.23 -6.50 2.54
N SER A 747 -16.19 -5.18 2.79
CA SER A 747 -14.99 -4.35 2.61
C SER A 747 -13.99 -4.59 3.74
N SER A 748 -14.47 -4.95 4.94
CA SER A 748 -13.61 -5.31 6.06
C SER A 748 -14.28 -6.31 6.98
N ALA A 749 -13.51 -6.91 7.89
CA ALA A 749 -14.06 -7.78 8.93
C ALA A 749 -14.81 -7.03 10.04
N GLN A 750 -15.13 -5.74 9.82
CA GLN A 750 -16.01 -4.88 10.59
C GLN A 750 -17.14 -4.26 9.74
N ASN A 751 -17.11 -4.39 8.40
CA ASN A 751 -18.17 -3.97 7.49
C ASN A 751 -18.50 -5.10 6.50
N LEU A 752 -19.59 -5.83 6.78
CA LEU A 752 -20.04 -7.00 6.01
C LEU A 752 -21.51 -6.85 5.62
N TYR A 753 -21.87 -7.39 4.47
CA TYR A 753 -23.25 -7.47 3.97
C TYR A 753 -23.61 -8.94 3.68
N ALA A 754 -24.78 -9.40 4.11
CA ALA A 754 -25.26 -10.76 3.86
C ALA A 754 -26.67 -10.74 3.28
N VAL A 755 -26.93 -11.56 2.26
CA VAL A 755 -28.19 -11.55 1.50
C VAL A 755 -28.91 -12.90 1.54
N GLY A 756 -30.23 -12.91 1.32
CA GLY A 756 -31.01 -14.13 1.47
C GLY A 756 -32.45 -14.13 0.97
N GLN A 757 -33.21 -15.07 1.56
CA GLN A 757 -34.63 -15.32 1.29
C GLN A 757 -35.51 -14.09 1.51
N ASP A 758 -36.54 -13.95 0.67
CA ASP A 758 -37.54 -12.86 0.68
C ASP A 758 -36.93 -11.46 0.48
N GLY A 759 -35.76 -11.38 -0.17
CA GLY A 759 -35.07 -10.14 -0.49
C GLY A 759 -34.25 -9.54 0.65
N ILE A 760 -34.06 -10.25 1.76
CA ILE A 760 -33.38 -9.72 2.95
C ILE A 760 -31.93 -9.31 2.67
N ILE A 761 -31.53 -8.15 3.20
CA ILE A 761 -30.17 -7.64 3.20
C ILE A 761 -29.82 -7.29 4.65
N LEU A 762 -28.79 -7.93 5.20
CA LEU A 762 -28.23 -7.63 6.51
C LEU A 762 -26.90 -6.91 6.37
N HIS A 763 -26.62 -5.96 7.27
CA HIS A 763 -25.35 -5.25 7.40
C HIS A 763 -24.76 -5.45 8.79
N TYR A 764 -23.44 -5.52 8.89
CA TYR A 764 -22.69 -5.60 10.14
C TYR A 764 -21.78 -4.38 10.27
N ASP A 765 -21.98 -3.59 11.32
CA ASP A 765 -21.24 -2.35 11.63
C ASP A 765 -20.05 -2.58 12.59
N GLY A 766 -19.62 -3.83 12.76
CA GLY A 766 -18.66 -4.25 13.78
C GLY A 766 -19.31 -4.54 15.14
N ASN A 767 -20.43 -3.90 15.48
CA ASN A 767 -21.14 -4.06 16.75
C ASN A 767 -22.23 -5.15 16.68
N GLY A 768 -23.02 -5.19 15.60
CA GLY A 768 -24.14 -6.12 15.44
C GLY A 768 -24.69 -6.17 14.02
N TRP A 769 -25.49 -7.20 13.73
CA TRP A 769 -26.20 -7.31 12.45
C TRP A 769 -27.51 -6.54 12.50
N THR A 770 -27.76 -5.72 11.49
CA THR A 770 -29.00 -4.94 11.28
C THR A 770 -29.59 -5.26 9.91
N GLU A 771 -30.91 -5.18 9.77
CA GLU A 771 -31.60 -5.38 8.49
C GLU A 771 -31.74 -4.04 7.76
N ILE A 772 -31.31 -3.98 6.50
CA ILE A 772 -31.43 -2.81 5.63
C ILE A 772 -32.64 -2.97 4.72
N ASN A 773 -33.33 -1.87 4.43
CA ASN A 773 -34.46 -1.86 3.51
C ASN A 773 -34.04 -2.31 2.10
N SER A 774 -34.53 -3.47 1.68
CA SER A 774 -34.38 -3.96 0.31
C SER A 774 -35.48 -3.43 -0.62
N PRO A 775 -35.20 -3.11 -1.89
CA PRO A 775 -36.19 -2.64 -2.85
C PRO A 775 -36.97 -3.79 -3.51
N THR A 776 -36.64 -5.04 -3.17
CA THR A 776 -37.23 -6.27 -3.71
C THR A 776 -37.67 -7.22 -2.59
N THR A 777 -38.58 -8.15 -2.92
CA THR A 777 -38.92 -9.31 -2.07
C THR A 777 -38.53 -10.63 -2.71
N ASP A 778 -37.89 -10.60 -3.88
CA ASP A 778 -37.37 -11.80 -4.54
C ASP A 778 -36.08 -12.26 -3.83
N THR A 779 -35.89 -13.58 -3.71
CA THR A 779 -34.73 -14.14 -3.00
C THR A 779 -33.43 -13.72 -3.66
N LEU A 780 -32.52 -13.13 -2.89
CA LEU A 780 -31.15 -12.82 -3.31
C LEU A 780 -30.25 -14.02 -3.01
N TYR A 781 -29.46 -14.43 -3.99
CA TYR A 781 -28.63 -15.64 -3.93
C TYR A 781 -27.13 -15.36 -3.77
N ALA A 782 -26.64 -14.22 -4.26
CA ALA A 782 -25.24 -13.80 -4.16
C ALA A 782 -25.09 -12.28 -4.02
N ILE A 783 -23.98 -11.83 -3.45
CA ILE A 783 -23.60 -10.42 -3.29
C ILE A 783 -22.09 -10.23 -3.47
N ASP A 784 -21.71 -9.23 -4.25
CA ASP A 784 -20.31 -8.80 -4.39
C ASP A 784 -20.22 -7.26 -4.33
N GLY A 785 -19.00 -6.73 -4.20
CA GLY A 785 -18.76 -5.31 -3.96
C GLY A 785 -17.33 -4.89 -4.24
N LEU A 786 -17.16 -3.58 -4.48
CA LEU A 786 -15.87 -2.90 -4.65
C LEU A 786 -15.50 -2.10 -3.40
N SER A 787 -16.51 -1.55 -2.75
CA SER A 787 -16.40 -0.78 -1.52
C SER A 787 -17.72 -0.85 -0.77
N GLU A 788 -17.74 -0.39 0.47
CA GLU A 788 -18.95 -0.16 1.26
C GLU A 788 -19.97 0.81 0.60
N ASN A 789 -19.55 1.60 -0.39
CA ASN A 789 -20.44 2.43 -1.21
C ASN A 789 -20.95 1.74 -2.48
N ARG A 790 -20.35 0.63 -2.93
CA ARG A 790 -20.60 0.02 -4.25
C ARG A 790 -20.74 -1.50 -4.15
N LEU A 791 -21.98 -1.95 -4.07
CA LEU A 791 -22.38 -3.36 -3.95
C LEU A 791 -23.38 -3.72 -5.05
N MET A 792 -23.40 -4.98 -5.47
CA MET A 792 -24.50 -5.55 -6.24
C MET A 792 -24.91 -6.91 -5.66
N ALA A 793 -26.21 -7.18 -5.62
CA ALA A 793 -26.75 -8.49 -5.26
C ALA A 793 -27.70 -8.99 -6.33
N VAL A 794 -27.65 -10.30 -6.61
CA VAL A 794 -28.41 -10.95 -7.69
C VAL A 794 -29.31 -12.05 -7.15
N GLY A 795 -30.42 -12.33 -7.84
CA GLY A 795 -31.49 -13.13 -7.27
C GLY A 795 -32.45 -13.81 -8.24
N GLN A 796 -33.56 -14.22 -7.65
CA GLN A 796 -34.67 -14.91 -8.31
C GLN A 796 -35.28 -14.07 -9.45
N ASN A 797 -35.83 -14.74 -10.46
CA ASN A 797 -36.56 -14.13 -11.58
C ASN A 797 -35.77 -13.07 -12.39
N GLY A 798 -34.43 -13.08 -12.33
CA GLY A 798 -33.57 -12.08 -12.97
C GLY A 798 -33.34 -10.81 -12.13
N THR A 799 -33.73 -10.81 -10.86
CA THR A 799 -33.51 -9.68 -9.95
C THR A 799 -32.03 -9.32 -9.85
N VAL A 800 -31.72 -8.04 -10.05
CA VAL A 800 -30.43 -7.43 -9.72
C VAL A 800 -30.70 -6.15 -8.95
N VAL A 801 -29.99 -5.95 -7.84
CA VAL A 801 -30.05 -4.73 -7.02
C VAL A 801 -28.66 -4.14 -6.81
N GLN A 802 -28.55 -2.81 -6.83
CA GLN A 802 -27.30 -2.07 -6.66
C GLN A 802 -27.38 -1.14 -5.44
N TYR A 803 -26.31 -1.14 -4.63
CA TYR A 803 -26.02 -0.09 -3.67
C TYR A 803 -24.97 0.83 -4.28
N ALA A 804 -25.29 2.11 -4.46
CA ALA A 804 -24.41 3.11 -5.08
C ALA A 804 -24.76 4.54 -4.65
N PRO A 805 -23.84 5.51 -4.79
CA PRO A 805 -24.14 6.94 -4.71
C PRO A 805 -25.28 7.34 -5.63
N ILE A 806 -26.34 7.94 -5.07
CA ILE A 806 -27.54 8.31 -5.82
C ILE A 806 -27.21 9.41 -6.83
N ASN A 807 -27.48 9.14 -8.12
CA ASN A 807 -27.24 10.08 -9.21
C ASN A 807 -28.07 11.38 -9.07
N GLN A 808 -27.36 12.50 -8.94
CA GLN A 808 -27.90 13.79 -8.50
C GLN A 808 -28.53 14.56 -9.66
N THR A 809 -29.86 14.66 -9.64
CA THR A 809 -30.63 15.13 -10.80
C THR A 809 -31.30 16.48 -10.51
N THR A 810 -30.87 17.53 -11.21
CA THR A 810 -31.26 18.93 -10.92
C THR A 810 -31.85 19.62 -12.16
N PRO A 811 -32.90 20.45 -12.03
CA PRO A 811 -33.38 21.30 -13.13
C PRO A 811 -32.34 22.32 -13.62
N VAL A 812 -32.22 22.50 -14.95
CA VAL A 812 -31.49 23.64 -15.54
C VAL A 812 -31.89 24.97 -14.88
N ASN A 813 -30.88 25.70 -14.38
CA ASN A 813 -30.95 26.94 -13.57
C ASN A 813 -31.39 26.78 -12.10
N ALA A 814 -31.49 25.57 -11.56
CA ALA A 814 -31.62 25.32 -10.12
C ALA A 814 -30.28 24.83 -9.54
N THR A 815 -30.06 25.11 -8.26
CA THR A 815 -29.06 24.40 -7.44
C THR A 815 -29.64 23.03 -7.04
N SER A 816 -28.77 22.05 -6.80
CA SER A 816 -29.15 20.74 -6.26
C SER A 816 -29.77 20.87 -4.86
N GLU A 817 -30.42 19.80 -4.40
CA GLU A 817 -30.57 19.59 -2.96
C GLU A 817 -29.18 19.35 -2.32
N PRO A 818 -29.03 19.49 -0.98
CA PRO A 818 -27.76 19.24 -0.30
C PRO A 818 -27.34 17.76 -0.44
N ILE A 819 -26.16 17.54 -1.01
CA ILE A 819 -25.52 16.23 -1.10
C ILE A 819 -24.70 16.07 0.19
N VAL A 820 -25.12 15.15 1.06
CA VAL A 820 -24.48 14.94 2.36
C VAL A 820 -23.30 13.96 2.20
N LEU A 821 -22.12 14.43 2.61
CA LEU A 821 -20.86 13.70 2.57
C LEU A 821 -20.38 13.48 4.01
N THR A 822 -20.49 12.26 4.52
CA THR A 822 -19.88 11.89 5.80
C THR A 822 -18.42 11.55 5.54
N ILE A 823 -17.49 12.19 6.25
CA ILE A 823 -16.06 11.88 6.15
C ILE A 823 -15.63 11.28 7.48
N ASN A 824 -15.12 10.05 7.45
CA ASN A 824 -14.49 9.45 8.62
C ASN A 824 -12.99 9.36 8.37
N GLU A 825 -12.24 9.84 9.36
CA GLU A 825 -10.78 9.80 9.44
C GLU A 825 -10.42 9.27 10.82
N SER A 826 -9.42 8.40 10.93
CA SER A 826 -9.13 7.69 12.18
C SER A 826 -8.00 8.33 13.00
N ASP A 827 -6.96 8.87 12.36
CA ASP A 827 -5.83 9.50 13.06
C ASP A 827 -6.12 10.91 13.62
N SER A 828 -7.19 11.56 13.14
CA SER A 828 -7.65 12.92 13.46
C SER A 828 -6.90 14.10 12.80
N ASP A 829 -6.24 13.89 11.66
CA ASP A 829 -5.54 14.95 10.91
C ASP A 829 -6.49 15.98 10.21
N ASP A 830 -5.89 17.08 9.73
CA ASP A 830 -6.56 18.15 8.98
C ASP A 830 -6.64 17.79 7.49
N LEU A 831 -7.85 17.68 6.93
CA LEU A 831 -8.09 17.15 5.59
C LEU A 831 -8.39 18.25 4.56
N THR A 832 -8.06 17.98 3.30
CA THR A 832 -8.44 18.78 2.12
C THR A 832 -9.46 18.02 1.28
N VAL A 833 -10.72 18.45 1.31
CA VAL A 833 -11.78 17.95 0.43
C VAL A 833 -11.72 18.70 -0.89
N SER A 834 -11.69 18.01 -2.02
CA SER A 834 -11.62 18.61 -3.35
C SER A 834 -12.61 17.98 -4.33
N VAL A 835 -13.06 18.74 -5.34
CA VAL A 835 -14.09 18.33 -6.30
C VAL A 835 -13.66 18.59 -7.74
N SER A 836 -13.77 17.57 -8.59
CA SER A 836 -13.53 17.64 -10.03
C SER A 836 -14.72 17.07 -10.82
N TRP A 837 -14.81 17.37 -12.12
CA TRP A 837 -15.98 17.03 -12.94
C TRP A 837 -15.62 16.80 -14.40
N SER A 838 -16.35 15.90 -15.09
CA SER A 838 -16.04 15.52 -16.48
C SER A 838 -16.57 16.49 -17.55
N ASN A 839 -17.63 17.26 -17.29
CA ASN A 839 -18.28 18.11 -18.29
C ASN A 839 -18.08 19.62 -18.04
N ALA A 840 -17.03 20.19 -18.63
CA ALA A 840 -16.70 21.61 -18.56
C ALA A 840 -17.63 22.54 -19.36
N ASP A 841 -18.48 22.01 -20.27
CA ASP A 841 -19.54 22.79 -20.91
C ASP A 841 -20.76 22.98 -19.98
N LEU A 842 -20.88 22.16 -18.93
CA LEU A 842 -22.00 22.19 -17.97
C LEU A 842 -21.65 22.84 -16.62
N LEU A 843 -20.42 22.66 -16.12
CA LEU A 843 -19.99 23.04 -14.78
C LEU A 843 -18.67 23.83 -14.79
N THR A 844 -18.49 24.67 -13.77
CA THR A 844 -17.32 25.53 -13.55
C THR A 844 -16.85 25.48 -12.10
N THR A 845 -15.72 26.08 -11.75
CA THR A 845 -15.32 26.24 -10.34
C THR A 845 -16.36 27.01 -9.50
N SER A 846 -17.10 27.93 -10.12
CA SER A 846 -18.24 28.64 -9.51
C SER A 846 -19.56 27.85 -9.49
N SER A 847 -19.55 26.57 -9.87
CA SER A 847 -20.72 25.69 -9.78
C SER A 847 -20.84 24.96 -8.46
N PHE A 848 -19.85 25.07 -7.56
CA PHE A 848 -19.75 24.24 -6.35
C PHE A 848 -19.70 25.10 -5.07
N GLN A 849 -20.34 24.60 -4.02
CA GLN A 849 -20.30 25.17 -2.68
C GLN A 849 -20.23 24.03 -1.66
N ILE A 850 -19.30 24.10 -0.71
CA ILE A 850 -19.05 23.09 0.34
C ILE A 850 -19.13 23.79 1.69
N GLU A 851 -20.03 23.35 2.60
CA GLU A 851 -20.27 23.97 3.91
C GLU A 851 -20.25 25.52 3.86
N ASP A 852 -21.27 26.07 3.19
CA ASP A 852 -21.45 27.49 2.86
C ASP A 852 -20.33 28.18 2.04
N THR A 853 -19.20 27.53 1.76
CA THR A 853 -18.03 28.13 1.10
C THR A 853 -18.07 27.92 -0.42
N GLU A 854 -18.08 29.01 -1.21
CA GLU A 854 -17.95 28.95 -2.68
C GLU A 854 -16.56 28.44 -3.08
N GLY A 855 -16.49 27.30 -3.79
CA GLY A 855 -15.22 26.73 -4.23
C GLY A 855 -15.28 25.24 -4.56
N ILE A 856 -14.14 24.72 -5.01
CA ILE A 856 -13.92 23.29 -5.32
C ILE A 856 -12.95 22.62 -4.36
N GLU A 857 -12.54 23.33 -3.30
CA GLU A 857 -11.62 22.90 -2.24
C GLU A 857 -12.18 23.37 -0.90
N TYR A 858 -12.11 22.53 0.13
CA TYR A 858 -12.54 22.83 1.50
C TYR A 858 -11.57 22.19 2.51
N PHE A 859 -11.11 22.98 3.49
CA PHE A 859 -10.24 22.50 4.56
C PHE A 859 -11.09 22.06 5.76
N TYR A 860 -11.10 20.76 6.03
CA TYR A 860 -11.85 20.14 7.11
C TYR A 860 -10.96 19.93 8.34
N ASN A 861 -11.42 20.42 9.50
CA ASN A 861 -10.66 20.38 10.75
C ASN A 861 -11.48 19.67 11.85
N GLN A 862 -10.88 18.62 12.42
CA GLN A 862 -11.50 17.69 13.37
C GLN A 862 -11.82 18.31 14.76
N SER A 863 -11.51 19.59 15.01
CA SER A 863 -11.92 20.26 16.26
C SER A 863 -13.38 20.73 16.28
N SER A 864 -14.17 20.40 15.25
CA SER A 864 -15.59 20.76 15.10
C SER A 864 -16.52 19.57 15.34
N GLU A 865 -17.74 19.80 15.86
CA GLU A 865 -18.74 18.76 16.13
C GLU A 865 -19.48 18.28 14.84
N VAL A 866 -18.90 18.47 13.65
CA VAL A 866 -19.59 18.34 12.35
C VAL A 866 -19.04 17.15 11.56
N GLN A 867 -19.72 16.00 11.67
CA GLN A 867 -19.30 14.74 11.03
C GLN A 867 -19.69 14.61 9.55
N ALA A 868 -20.40 15.59 8.98
CA ALA A 868 -20.85 15.54 7.59
C ALA A 868 -20.89 16.93 6.93
N LEU A 869 -20.50 16.98 5.66
CA LEU A 869 -20.42 18.19 4.84
C LEU A 869 -21.54 18.21 3.80
N ASN A 870 -22.11 19.38 3.56
CA ASN A 870 -23.10 19.61 2.50
C ASN A 870 -22.39 20.14 1.24
N LEU A 871 -22.49 19.39 0.15
CA LEU A 871 -22.11 19.80 -1.20
C LEU A 871 -23.35 20.26 -1.98
N LEU A 872 -23.28 21.46 -2.57
CA LEU A 872 -24.32 22.00 -3.45
C LEU A 872 -23.73 22.25 -4.85
N ILE A 873 -24.49 21.87 -5.89
CA ILE A 873 -24.07 21.98 -7.29
C ILE A 873 -25.06 22.85 -8.08
N THR A 874 -24.56 23.85 -8.79
CA THR A 874 -25.34 24.75 -9.65
C THR A 874 -24.79 24.76 -11.09
N PRO A 875 -25.55 24.26 -12.10
CA PRO A 875 -25.10 24.20 -13.48
C PRO A 875 -25.04 25.59 -14.14
N ILE A 876 -24.22 25.71 -15.19
CA ILE A 876 -24.14 26.93 -16.00
C ILE A 876 -25.54 27.29 -16.53
N THR A 877 -25.93 28.56 -16.36
CA THR A 877 -27.27 29.06 -16.68
C THR A 877 -27.67 28.74 -18.13
N GLY A 878 -28.73 27.95 -18.28
CA GLY A 878 -29.30 27.53 -19.55
C GLY A 878 -28.71 26.23 -20.14
N VAL A 879 -27.66 25.64 -19.55
CA VAL A 879 -27.03 24.42 -20.07
C VAL A 879 -27.67 23.18 -19.44
N SER A 880 -28.16 22.29 -20.30
CA SER A 880 -28.52 20.92 -19.94
C SER A 880 -27.45 19.93 -20.38
N GLY A 881 -27.14 18.95 -19.54
CA GLY A 881 -26.19 17.90 -19.81
C GLY A 881 -25.95 17.04 -18.57
N GLU A 882 -24.93 16.21 -18.66
CA GLU A 882 -24.52 15.26 -17.63
C GLU A 882 -23.03 15.42 -17.34
N SER A 883 -22.63 15.22 -16.09
CA SER A 883 -21.23 15.18 -15.67
C SER A 883 -21.05 14.12 -14.59
N VAL A 884 -20.01 13.31 -14.70
CA VAL A 884 -19.48 12.61 -13.52
C VAL A 884 -18.87 13.69 -12.62
N ILE A 885 -19.13 13.59 -11.32
CA ILE A 885 -18.50 14.36 -10.25
C ILE A 885 -17.58 13.39 -9.51
N THR A 886 -16.34 13.80 -9.29
CA THR A 886 -15.35 13.06 -8.51
C THR A 886 -14.97 13.89 -7.30
N ILE A 887 -15.20 13.34 -6.11
CA ILE A 887 -14.75 13.91 -4.85
C ILE A 887 -13.45 13.21 -4.46
N THR A 888 -12.44 13.99 -4.12
CA THR A 888 -11.16 13.50 -3.60
C THR A 888 -10.92 14.16 -2.24
N VAL A 889 -10.87 13.36 -1.16
CA VAL A 889 -10.46 13.84 0.17
C VAL A 889 -9.01 13.43 0.38
N THR A 890 -8.15 14.38 0.73
CA THR A 890 -6.71 14.19 0.89
C THR A 890 -6.27 14.54 2.30
N ASP A 891 -5.41 13.73 2.90
CA ASP A 891 -4.74 14.00 4.18
C ASP A 891 -3.56 15.00 4.01
N PRO A 892 -2.77 15.27 5.07
CA PRO A 892 -1.54 16.06 4.97
C PRO A 892 -0.36 15.40 4.25
N LEU A 893 -0.36 14.08 4.02
CA LEU A 893 0.76 13.31 3.44
C LEU A 893 0.57 12.97 1.95
N GLY A 894 -0.65 13.09 1.41
CA GLY A 894 -1.02 12.81 0.02
C GLY A 894 -1.81 11.51 -0.21
N LEU A 895 -2.26 10.83 0.85
CA LEU A 895 -3.21 9.74 0.79
C LEU A 895 -4.61 10.28 0.43
N THR A 896 -5.33 9.57 -0.45
CA THR A 896 -6.60 10.06 -1.00
C THR A 896 -7.72 9.05 -0.96
N ALA A 897 -8.84 9.44 -0.37
CA ALA A 897 -10.16 8.87 -0.64
C ALA A 897 -10.66 9.40 -2.00
N VAL A 898 -11.24 8.55 -2.85
CA VAL A 898 -11.85 8.98 -4.12
C VAL A 898 -13.20 8.28 -4.32
N GLU A 899 -14.26 9.05 -4.55
CA GLU A 899 -15.60 8.51 -4.79
C GLU A 899 -16.35 9.37 -5.82
N THR A 900 -17.27 8.76 -6.58
CA THR A 900 -17.90 9.41 -7.75
C THR A 900 -19.42 9.17 -7.85
N PHE A 901 -20.13 10.16 -8.38
CA PHE A 901 -21.56 10.07 -8.73
C PHE A 901 -21.85 10.88 -9.99
N THR A 902 -22.92 10.55 -10.71
CA THR A 902 -23.34 11.32 -11.89
C THR A 902 -24.26 12.47 -11.49
N PHE A 903 -23.91 13.68 -11.89
CA PHE A 903 -24.76 14.88 -11.81
C PHE A 903 -25.43 15.17 -13.16
N VAL A 904 -26.77 15.19 -13.16
CA VAL A 904 -27.59 15.41 -14.36
C VAL A 904 -28.31 16.75 -14.24
N SER A 905 -27.82 17.76 -14.95
CA SER A 905 -28.58 18.97 -15.27
C SER A 905 -29.48 18.67 -16.47
N GLN A 906 -30.54 17.92 -16.27
CA GLN A 906 -31.57 17.83 -17.32
C GLN A 906 -32.37 19.14 -17.34
N GLN A 907 -32.95 19.52 -18.49
CA GLN A 907 -34.03 20.50 -18.46
C GLN A 907 -35.11 19.92 -17.55
N GLY A 908 -35.20 20.48 -16.33
CA GLY A 908 -35.88 19.85 -15.20
C GLY A 908 -37.24 19.41 -15.65
N PRO A 909 -37.59 18.13 -15.38
CA PRO A 909 -38.51 17.41 -16.23
C PRO A 909 -39.76 18.25 -16.42
N VAL A 910 -40.08 18.50 -17.69
CA VAL A 910 -41.45 18.80 -18.05
C VAL A 910 -42.21 17.48 -17.85
N VAL A 911 -42.41 17.09 -16.58
CA VAL A 911 -43.76 17.06 -16.02
C VAL A 911 -44.34 18.40 -16.45
N PHE A 912 -45.05 18.45 -17.57
CA PHE A 912 -45.95 17.42 -18.08
C PHE A 912 -45.37 16.69 -19.30
N GLN A 913 -45.09 15.39 -19.11
CA GLN A 913 -45.74 14.45 -20.00
C GLN A 913 -47.22 14.82 -19.92
N VAL A 914 -47.70 15.55 -20.93
CA VAL A 914 -49.12 15.81 -21.09
C VAL A 914 -49.72 14.45 -21.50
N LYS A 915 -49.97 13.58 -20.51
CA LYS A 915 -51.14 12.71 -20.55
C LYS A 915 -52.27 13.62 -20.95
N GLN A 916 -52.84 13.37 -22.14
CA GLN A 916 -53.75 14.30 -22.79
C GLN A 916 -54.99 14.45 -21.92
N ASN A 917 -54.94 15.46 -21.04
CA ASN A 917 -55.75 15.49 -19.84
C ASN A 917 -57.14 15.97 -20.23
N ILE A 918 -58.01 14.99 -20.50
CA ILE A 918 -59.42 15.18 -20.73
C ILE A 918 -60.15 15.09 -19.40
N GLY A 919 -60.75 16.20 -18.98
CA GLY A 919 -61.58 16.27 -17.79
C GLY A 919 -63.04 16.33 -18.20
N THR A 920 -63.81 15.27 -18.00
CA THR A 920 -65.28 15.32 -18.14
C THR A 920 -65.92 15.72 -16.83
N GLY A 921 -66.95 16.55 -16.88
CA GLY A 921 -68.02 16.55 -15.88
C GLY A 921 -69.23 15.76 -16.41
N SER A 922 -70.37 15.83 -15.72
CA SER A 922 -71.60 15.17 -16.17
C SER A 922 -72.10 15.65 -17.53
N GLU A 923 -71.90 16.94 -17.85
CA GLU A 923 -72.52 17.61 -19.00
C GLU A 923 -71.55 18.54 -19.76
N HIS A 924 -70.27 18.55 -19.36
CA HIS A 924 -69.21 19.35 -19.96
C HIS A 924 -67.91 18.56 -20.10
N SER A 925 -67.02 19.06 -20.95
CA SER A 925 -65.75 18.43 -21.28
C SER A 925 -64.65 19.49 -21.37
N LEU A 926 -63.50 19.15 -20.82
CA LEU A 926 -62.29 19.95 -20.75
C LEU A 926 -61.17 19.16 -21.44
N ALA A 927 -60.30 19.84 -22.19
CA ALA A 927 -59.10 19.23 -22.74
C ALA A 927 -57.94 20.23 -22.77
N ILE A 928 -56.75 19.78 -22.44
CA ILE A 928 -55.53 20.59 -22.43
C ILE A 928 -54.74 20.36 -23.72
N ARG A 929 -54.40 21.43 -24.44
CA ARG A 929 -53.53 21.41 -25.62
C ARG A 929 -52.06 21.24 -25.21
N ASN A 930 -51.18 20.82 -26.11
CA ASN A 930 -49.75 20.64 -25.80
C ASN A 930 -49.06 21.94 -25.31
N ASP A 931 -49.52 23.11 -25.77
CA ASP A 931 -49.09 24.43 -25.30
C ASP A 931 -49.63 24.79 -23.90
N GLY A 932 -50.51 23.96 -23.32
CA GLY A 932 -51.14 24.13 -22.02
C GLY A 932 -52.31 25.11 -22.00
N GLN A 933 -52.86 25.46 -23.17
CA GLN A 933 -54.14 26.15 -23.26
C GLN A 933 -55.29 25.20 -22.96
N LEU A 934 -56.26 25.68 -22.18
CA LEU A 934 -57.48 24.94 -21.86
C LEU A 934 -58.58 25.15 -22.91
N LEU A 935 -59.08 24.05 -23.47
CA LEU A 935 -60.30 24.00 -24.28
C LEU A 935 -61.47 23.44 -23.46
N THR A 936 -62.68 23.94 -23.71
CA THR A 936 -63.90 23.61 -22.98
C THR A 936 -65.12 23.54 -23.89
N TRP A 937 -66.04 22.60 -23.66
CA TRP A 937 -67.32 22.49 -24.37
C TRP A 937 -68.39 21.72 -23.57
N GLY A 938 -69.66 21.81 -23.98
CA GLY A 938 -70.82 21.25 -23.29
C GLY A 938 -71.74 22.31 -22.66
N ARG A 939 -72.48 21.92 -21.62
CA ARG A 939 -73.39 22.78 -20.84
C ARG A 939 -72.62 23.88 -20.10
N ASN A 940 -73.28 25.00 -19.83
CA ASN A 940 -72.68 26.14 -19.13
C ASN A 940 -73.69 26.89 -18.25
N GLU A 941 -74.53 26.19 -17.50
CA GLU A 941 -75.63 26.80 -16.74
C GLU A 941 -75.21 27.41 -15.41
N ARG A 942 -74.06 27.00 -14.86
CA ARG A 942 -73.50 27.47 -13.58
C ARG A 942 -72.09 28.09 -13.75
N GLY A 943 -71.57 28.12 -14.97
CA GLY A 943 -70.25 28.65 -15.34
C GLY A 943 -69.15 27.60 -15.46
N GLU A 944 -69.52 26.32 -15.49
CA GLU A 944 -68.66 25.14 -15.52
C GLU A 944 -67.63 25.13 -16.67
N LEU A 945 -67.87 25.89 -17.76
CA LEU A 945 -66.88 26.08 -18.83
C LEU A 945 -65.79 27.13 -18.51
N GLY A 946 -66.02 28.06 -17.58
CA GLY A 946 -65.03 29.07 -17.19
C GLY A 946 -64.89 30.26 -18.15
N LEU A 947 -65.82 30.42 -19.09
CA LEU A 947 -65.77 31.41 -20.18
C LEU A 947 -66.29 32.82 -19.79
N GLY A 948 -66.49 33.11 -18.51
CA GLY A 948 -67.02 34.38 -18.00
C GLY A 948 -68.52 34.59 -18.16
N THR A 949 -69.22 33.74 -18.93
CA THR A 949 -70.68 33.73 -19.06
C THR A 949 -71.29 32.43 -18.54
N TYR A 950 -72.58 32.45 -18.21
CA TYR A 950 -73.34 31.30 -17.72
C TYR A 950 -74.84 31.42 -18.04
N GLY A 951 -75.56 30.31 -17.94
CA GLY A 951 -77.01 30.22 -18.14
C GLY A 951 -77.42 29.67 -19.51
N SER A 952 -78.67 29.25 -19.64
CA SER A 952 -79.23 28.64 -20.87
C SER A 952 -78.95 29.49 -22.13
N GLY A 953 -78.42 28.86 -23.18
CA GLY A 953 -77.94 29.53 -24.40
C GLY A 953 -76.43 29.88 -24.40
N ASN A 954 -75.70 29.59 -23.32
CA ASN A 954 -74.24 29.80 -23.23
C ASN A 954 -73.41 28.52 -23.42
N GLU A 955 -74.06 27.36 -23.58
CA GLU A 955 -73.43 26.10 -23.96
C GLU A 955 -72.56 26.23 -25.23
N LYS A 956 -71.54 25.38 -25.34
CA LYS A 956 -70.64 25.34 -26.50
C LYS A 956 -70.66 23.95 -27.13
N SER A 957 -71.07 23.87 -28.39
CA SER A 957 -71.07 22.63 -29.18
C SER A 957 -69.72 22.33 -29.86
N ILE A 958 -68.73 23.20 -29.70
CA ILE A 958 -67.36 23.05 -30.20
C ILE A 958 -66.35 23.43 -29.11
N PRO A 959 -65.15 22.80 -29.07
CA PRO A 959 -64.07 23.18 -28.16
C PRO A 959 -63.75 24.67 -28.28
N THR A 960 -63.99 25.41 -27.19
CA THR A 960 -63.76 26.85 -27.07
C THR A 960 -62.59 27.08 -26.11
N GLN A 961 -61.69 28.02 -26.38
CA GLN A 961 -60.57 28.30 -25.47
C GLN A 961 -61.02 29.12 -24.27
N VAL A 962 -60.49 28.80 -23.09
CA VAL A 962 -60.60 29.62 -21.87
C VAL A 962 -59.45 30.62 -21.84
N ASP A 963 -59.73 31.90 -21.62
CA ASP A 963 -58.68 32.93 -21.47
C ASP A 963 -58.09 32.89 -20.04
N HIS A 964 -56.79 32.63 -19.94
CA HIS A 964 -56.05 32.60 -18.68
C HIS A 964 -54.57 32.97 -18.90
N THR A 965 -53.88 33.29 -17.81
CA THR A 965 -52.40 33.39 -17.76
C THR A 965 -51.78 32.09 -17.22
N GLY A 966 -50.51 31.83 -17.55
CA GLY A 966 -49.81 30.59 -17.18
C GLY A 966 -50.29 29.35 -17.95
N ARG A 967 -49.69 28.18 -17.67
CA ARG A 967 -49.90 26.93 -18.38
C ARG A 967 -50.73 25.95 -17.53
N PHE A 968 -51.87 25.45 -18.04
CA PHE A 968 -52.66 24.40 -17.38
C PHE A 968 -52.13 23.00 -17.72
N ILE A 969 -52.30 22.05 -16.80
CA ILE A 969 -51.55 20.78 -16.79
C ILE A 969 -52.41 19.53 -16.50
N ALA A 970 -53.43 19.69 -15.66
CA ALA A 970 -54.42 18.66 -15.36
C ALA A 970 -55.79 19.33 -15.14
N VAL A 971 -56.87 18.60 -15.41
CA VAL A 971 -58.26 19.06 -15.29
C VAL A 971 -59.17 17.93 -14.82
N ALA A 972 -60.19 18.27 -14.03
CA ALA A 972 -61.31 17.39 -13.71
C ALA A 972 -62.62 18.19 -13.62
N GLY A 973 -63.75 17.53 -13.89
CA GLY A 973 -65.10 18.10 -13.76
C GLY A 973 -65.95 17.36 -12.73
N GLY A 974 -66.94 18.04 -12.15
CA GLY A 974 -67.93 17.43 -11.26
C GLY A 974 -68.85 16.45 -12.00
N GLN A 975 -69.03 15.24 -11.46
CA GLN A 975 -69.59 14.09 -12.20
C GLN A 975 -71.13 13.96 -12.19
N ILE A 976 -71.88 14.95 -11.67
CA ILE A 976 -73.36 14.90 -11.59
C ILE A 976 -73.98 16.25 -11.99
N GLU A 977 -75.13 16.24 -12.68
CA GLU A 977 -75.86 17.42 -13.22
C GLU A 977 -76.01 18.59 -12.23
N ASN A 978 -76.19 18.28 -10.94
CA ASN A 978 -76.38 19.29 -9.89
C ASN A 978 -75.08 19.73 -9.19
N GLY A 979 -73.95 19.12 -9.55
CA GLY A 979 -72.61 19.37 -9.05
C GLY A 979 -71.65 19.97 -10.09
N THR A 980 -72.13 20.54 -11.20
CA THR A 980 -71.28 21.01 -12.31
C THR A 980 -70.29 22.13 -11.90
N HIS A 981 -69.06 21.71 -11.62
CA HIS A 981 -67.89 22.55 -11.34
C HIS A 981 -66.66 21.94 -12.04
N SER A 982 -65.57 22.69 -12.04
CA SER A 982 -64.32 22.34 -12.71
C SER A 982 -63.13 22.72 -11.84
N ILE A 983 -62.10 21.88 -11.84
CA ILE A 983 -60.79 22.13 -11.24
C ILE A 983 -59.71 21.92 -12.29
N ALA A 984 -58.67 22.74 -12.24
CA ALA A 984 -57.45 22.58 -12.98
C ALA A 984 -56.23 22.83 -12.10
N LEU A 985 -55.10 22.28 -12.52
CA LEU A 985 -53.78 22.51 -11.94
C LEU A 985 -52.90 23.23 -12.99
N LYS A 986 -52.03 24.13 -12.54
CA LYS A 986 -51.03 24.81 -13.38
C LYS A 986 -49.61 24.29 -13.14
N SER A 987 -48.71 24.58 -14.08
CA SER A 987 -47.31 24.12 -14.08
C SER A 987 -46.44 24.65 -12.94
N ASN A 988 -46.97 25.55 -12.11
CA ASN A 988 -46.33 26.10 -10.90
C ASN A 988 -46.97 25.56 -9.61
N GLY A 989 -47.66 24.42 -9.66
CA GLY A 989 -48.31 23.81 -8.50
C GLY A 989 -49.54 24.55 -7.96
N THR A 990 -50.06 25.55 -8.70
CA THR A 990 -51.25 26.32 -8.27
C THR A 990 -52.56 25.72 -8.79
N VAL A 991 -53.56 25.67 -7.92
CA VAL A 991 -54.88 25.07 -8.20
C VAL A 991 -55.90 26.15 -8.55
N TRP A 992 -56.73 25.88 -9.56
CA TRP A 992 -57.71 26.83 -10.10
C TRP A 992 -59.08 26.17 -10.25
N THR A 993 -60.13 26.81 -9.77
CA THR A 993 -61.49 26.26 -9.69
C THR A 993 -62.54 27.22 -10.27
N TRP A 994 -63.62 26.68 -10.85
CA TRP A 994 -64.76 27.46 -11.35
C TRP A 994 -66.05 26.61 -11.50
N GLY A 995 -67.16 27.27 -11.81
CA GLY A 995 -68.51 26.72 -11.87
C GLY A 995 -69.30 26.84 -10.56
N ASN A 996 -70.10 25.83 -10.27
CA ASN A 996 -70.95 25.73 -9.08
C ASN A 996 -70.15 25.80 -7.77
N ASN A 997 -70.65 26.53 -6.78
CA ASN A 997 -70.04 26.68 -5.46
C ASN A 997 -71.03 26.47 -4.28
N ASN A 998 -72.15 25.77 -4.49
CA ASN A 998 -73.20 25.62 -3.48
C ASN A 998 -72.73 25.04 -2.13
N PHE A 999 -71.64 24.27 -2.12
CA PHE A 999 -71.08 23.60 -0.94
C PHE A 999 -69.67 24.07 -0.58
N GLY A 1000 -69.16 25.13 -1.23
CA GLY A 1000 -67.81 25.65 -1.01
C GLY A 1000 -66.72 24.98 -1.86
N GLN A 1001 -67.09 24.14 -2.84
CA GLN A 1001 -66.17 23.35 -3.65
C GLN A 1001 -65.18 24.17 -4.52
N ILE A 1002 -65.35 25.49 -4.62
CA ILE A 1002 -64.39 26.41 -5.26
C ILE A 1002 -63.22 26.77 -4.32
N GLY A 1003 -63.30 26.46 -3.02
CA GLY A 1003 -62.21 26.69 -2.06
C GLY A 1003 -62.03 28.15 -1.60
N ASN A 1004 -62.86 29.07 -2.09
CA ASN A 1004 -62.75 30.53 -1.85
C ASN A 1004 -63.30 31.00 -0.48
N ALA A 1005 -63.26 30.14 0.54
CA ALA A 1005 -63.82 30.35 1.88
C ALA A 1005 -65.31 30.78 1.93
N SER A 1006 -66.08 30.61 0.86
CA SER A 1006 -67.51 30.93 0.80
C SER A 1006 -68.32 29.90 0.01
N SER A 1007 -69.59 29.70 0.38
CA SER A 1007 -70.53 28.81 -0.31
C SER A 1007 -71.71 29.59 -0.91
N GLY A 1008 -72.30 29.06 -1.98
CA GLY A 1008 -73.50 29.61 -2.62
C GLY A 1008 -73.26 30.73 -3.64
N THR A 1009 -72.01 31.12 -3.90
CA THR A 1009 -71.64 32.08 -4.97
C THR A 1009 -70.72 31.42 -5.98
N ASN A 1010 -71.28 31.09 -7.16
CA ASN A 1010 -70.58 30.47 -8.28
C ASN A 1010 -69.49 31.39 -8.86
N ARG A 1011 -68.47 30.81 -9.51
CA ARG A 1011 -67.42 31.55 -10.26
C ARG A 1011 -67.51 31.18 -11.73
N TYR A 1012 -67.61 32.18 -12.61
CA TYR A 1012 -67.80 31.96 -14.05
C TYR A 1012 -66.49 31.99 -14.87
N THR A 1013 -65.37 32.28 -14.21
CA THR A 1013 -64.00 32.22 -14.73
C THR A 1013 -63.13 31.43 -13.76
N PRO A 1014 -62.01 30.80 -14.20
CA PRO A 1014 -61.02 30.21 -13.30
C PRO A 1014 -60.60 31.18 -12.19
N TYR A 1015 -60.60 30.70 -10.95
CA TYR A 1015 -60.11 31.40 -9.77
C TYR A 1015 -59.04 30.57 -9.09
N GLU A 1016 -57.92 31.20 -8.74
CA GLU A 1016 -56.83 30.58 -8.00
C GLU A 1016 -57.24 30.30 -6.56
N VAL A 1017 -57.06 29.07 -6.08
CA VAL A 1017 -57.38 28.69 -4.70
C VAL A 1017 -56.25 29.18 -3.80
N GLU A 1018 -56.51 30.26 -3.06
CA GLU A 1018 -55.52 30.92 -2.22
C GLU A 1018 -55.03 30.02 -1.07
N ASN A 1019 -53.75 30.10 -0.75
CA ASN A 1019 -53.05 29.36 0.32
C ASN A 1019 -52.86 27.85 0.08
N ILE A 1020 -52.92 27.38 -1.17
CA ILE A 1020 -52.35 26.08 -1.57
C ILE A 1020 -51.37 26.23 -2.74
N SER A 1021 -50.22 25.55 -2.63
CA SER A 1021 -49.11 25.52 -3.59
C SER A 1021 -48.51 24.11 -3.62
N ASN A 1022 -47.50 23.86 -4.46
CA ASN A 1022 -46.82 22.56 -4.58
C ASN A 1022 -47.76 21.36 -4.87
N ILE A 1023 -48.96 21.62 -5.39
CA ILE A 1023 -49.92 20.55 -5.72
C ILE A 1023 -49.45 19.81 -6.97
N VAL A 1024 -49.37 18.47 -6.89
CA VAL A 1024 -48.94 17.59 -7.99
C VAL A 1024 -50.10 16.95 -8.75
N GLN A 1025 -51.28 16.82 -8.11
CA GLN A 1025 -52.47 16.22 -8.73
C GLN A 1025 -53.76 16.89 -8.23
N VAL A 1026 -54.79 16.94 -9.09
CA VAL A 1026 -56.15 17.40 -8.76
C VAL A 1026 -57.21 16.40 -9.20
N ALA A 1027 -58.34 16.38 -8.50
CA ALA A 1027 -59.54 15.61 -8.85
C ALA A 1027 -60.82 16.33 -8.42
N ALA A 1028 -61.97 15.97 -9.01
CA ALA A 1028 -63.28 16.51 -8.67
C ALA A 1028 -64.27 15.38 -8.34
N GLY A 1029 -64.98 15.53 -7.23
CA GLY A 1029 -66.08 14.66 -6.82
C GLY A 1029 -67.44 15.22 -7.24
N ASN A 1030 -68.50 14.83 -6.51
CA ASN A 1030 -69.84 15.40 -6.70
C ASN A 1030 -69.90 16.87 -6.22
N GLU A 1031 -69.48 17.10 -4.97
CA GLU A 1031 -69.69 18.35 -4.22
C GLU A 1031 -68.40 18.86 -3.56
N HIS A 1032 -67.24 18.37 -4.00
CA HIS A 1032 -65.92 18.73 -3.49
C HIS A 1032 -64.84 18.64 -4.58
N CYS A 1033 -63.81 19.47 -4.47
CA CYS A 1033 -62.53 19.27 -5.15
C CYS A 1033 -61.56 18.53 -4.22
N LEU A 1034 -60.54 17.89 -4.81
CA LEU A 1034 -59.38 17.36 -4.12
C LEU A 1034 -58.10 17.85 -4.80
N ALA A 1035 -57.09 18.18 -4.01
CA ALA A 1035 -55.74 18.52 -4.43
C ALA A 1035 -54.76 17.71 -3.58
N LEU A 1036 -53.78 17.08 -4.22
CA LEU A 1036 -52.70 16.34 -3.57
C LEU A 1036 -51.44 17.22 -3.57
N ASN A 1037 -50.98 17.60 -2.37
CA ASN A 1037 -49.66 18.23 -2.21
C ASN A 1037 -48.57 17.21 -2.56
N GLY A 1038 -47.51 17.67 -3.23
CA GLY A 1038 -46.25 16.93 -3.34
C GLY A 1038 -45.50 16.90 -2.02
#